data_AF-A0A6A5NQ39-F1
#
_entry.id   AF-A0A6A5NQ39-F1
#
_cell.length_a   1.000
_cell.length_b   1.000
_cell.length_c   1.000
_cell.angle_alpha   90.00
_cell.angle_beta   90.00
_cell.angle_gamma   90.00
#
_symmetry.space_group_name_H-M   'P 1'
#
loop_
_entity.id
_entity.type
_entity.pdbx_description
1 polymer ?
#
loop_
_entity_poly.entity_id
_entity_poly.type
_entity_poly.pdbx_seq_one_letter_code
_entity_poly.pdbx_strand_id
1 'polypeptide(L)'
;MANSLLLPMLLLLILYSIFQPVVSLNPTLETKTLIHFKNHLKDSLNSLASWNESNSSCEFYGITCDPFTLKVTEISLENKSLSGEIFPSISVLKSLQVLSLPSNSIYGRLPSDISNCTNLRVLNLTGNQMFGRIPDLSGLRSLHVLDLSANYFCGSIPSWVGNLTELISLGLGENEYTEGEVPVTLGNLKNLTWLYLGGSNLIGEIPESIYEMKTLETLDISRNKISGKLSRSIFKLEKLYKIELFANNLTGEIPVELANLTNLHEIDISANNMHGALPEQIGNMKNLVVFQLYKNSFHGKLPAGFGDMQHLVGFSIYENNFSGMIPENFGRFSPLESIDISENQFSGDFPMFLCENKKLRFLLALQNNFSGNFPKSYVRCKSLERFRISRNRLSGRIPNEVWALPLVKIIDLAYNDFSGEVSSDIGFSTNLNELILVKNMFSGKLPSDIGKLVNLEKLYLSNNNFCGEIPSEIKSLKQLSSLHVEQNSLSGSIPTELGHCERLVDLNLAWNSLSGNIPQSVSLMSSLNSLNLSGNKLTGSIPDYLVTMKLSSVDFSENLFSGRIPSDIFIISGEKAFVGNKGLCVEENLQPSRNSDLKICVKSHGQKRGFADKIVLLSFIASMFALILAVFLLLSCRHNIKQHGVENNLQGQNEANQKWKLASFDRIDIDADEICNLDEDNVIGSGGTGKVYRVELKKNRGIVAVKQLGKGNGVNSLAAEMEILENIRHRNILKLYACLLRGASKFLVLEYMPNGNLFEALHRQTIKDGKTELDWNKRYKIALGAAKGISYLHHDCSPPIIHTDIKSSNILLDEDYEPKIADFGVARFVEKSNNNMDFTCLAGTHGYIAPELAYTTNITEKSDVYSFGVVLLELVSGREAVGEDYGEAKDIVYWVLTNLNEGESSVVSIVDDRMVYECVKDVIKVLKIAIKCTTKLPSLRPTMRGVIKFLIDAQPCSFKFTCNNLGKNGGHTLL
;
A
#
# COMPACT_ATOMS: atom_id res chain seq x y z
N MET A 1 -60.79 -76.28 15.71
CA MET A 1 -60.29 -76.01 14.34
C MET A 1 -59.99 -74.52 14.22
N ALA A 2 -58.77 -74.23 13.78
CA ALA A 2 -58.24 -72.93 13.35
C ALA A 2 -58.54 -71.72 14.25
N ASN A 3 -57.73 -71.49 15.32
CA ASN A 3 -57.36 -70.12 15.76
C ASN A 3 -56.39 -70.04 16.96
N SER A 4 -55.94 -71.15 17.58
CA SER A 4 -55.05 -71.05 18.76
C SER A 4 -53.55 -71.06 18.47
N LEU A 5 -53.12 -71.08 17.20
CA LEU A 5 -51.70 -71.11 16.80
C LEU A 5 -51.21 -69.81 16.15
N LEU A 6 -52.10 -68.87 15.81
CA LEU A 6 -51.69 -67.60 15.19
C LEU A 6 -51.10 -66.61 16.20
N LEU A 7 -51.61 -66.57 17.44
CA LEU A 7 -51.15 -65.61 18.44
C LEU A 7 -49.68 -65.85 18.89
N PRO A 8 -49.22 -67.09 19.19
CA PRO A 8 -47.82 -67.31 19.54
C PRO A 8 -46.88 -67.13 18.35
N MET A 9 -47.33 -67.37 17.12
CA MET A 9 -46.50 -67.20 15.92
C MET A 9 -46.36 -65.72 15.53
N LEU A 10 -47.42 -64.91 15.71
CA LEU A 10 -47.36 -63.46 15.54
C LEU A 10 -46.51 -62.80 16.63
N LEU A 11 -46.60 -63.26 17.88
CA LEU A 11 -45.73 -62.80 18.96
C LEU A 11 -44.26 -63.19 18.73
N LEU A 12 -43.97 -64.37 18.18
CA LEU A 12 -42.60 -64.74 17.80
C LEU A 12 -42.06 -63.87 16.66
N LEU A 13 -42.87 -63.56 15.64
CA LEU A 13 -42.49 -62.68 14.53
C LEU A 13 -42.31 -61.21 14.98
N ILE A 14 -43.13 -60.75 15.92
CA ILE A 14 -43.00 -59.43 16.55
C ILE A 14 -41.77 -59.38 17.47
N LEU A 15 -41.49 -60.45 18.25
CA LEU A 15 -40.27 -60.55 19.04
C LEU A 15 -39.01 -60.66 18.16
N TYR A 16 -39.06 -61.31 16.99
CA TYR A 16 -37.95 -61.37 16.04
C TYR A 16 -37.70 -60.06 15.29
N SER A 17 -38.73 -59.20 15.17
CA SER A 17 -38.61 -57.86 14.57
C SER A 17 -38.26 -56.78 15.60
N ILE A 18 -38.54 -57.00 16.89
CA ILE A 18 -38.12 -56.12 18.01
C ILE A 18 -36.71 -56.49 18.53
N PHE A 19 -36.33 -57.77 18.43
CA PHE A 19 -34.97 -58.25 18.69
C PHE A 19 -34.28 -58.69 17.39
N GLN A 20 -34.12 -57.76 16.44
CA GLN A 20 -32.91 -57.82 15.63
C GLN A 20 -31.75 -57.75 16.63
N PRO A 21 -30.75 -58.66 16.61
CA PRO A 21 -29.58 -58.46 17.42
C PRO A 21 -28.98 -57.13 16.98
N VAL A 22 -29.04 -56.12 17.85
CA VAL A 22 -28.10 -55.00 17.77
C VAL A 22 -26.76 -55.63 18.06
N VAL A 23 -26.15 -56.16 17.00
CA VAL A 23 -24.73 -56.45 17.02
C VAL A 23 -24.11 -55.11 17.31
N SER A 24 -23.61 -54.92 18.54
CA SER A 24 -22.67 -53.86 18.82
C SER A 24 -21.47 -54.13 17.92
N LEU A 25 -21.48 -53.54 16.71
CA LEU A 25 -20.36 -53.62 15.81
C LEU A 25 -19.24 -52.89 16.50
N ASN A 26 -18.27 -53.64 17.01
CA ASN A 26 -16.98 -53.06 17.33
C ASN A 26 -16.54 -52.26 16.08
N PRO A 27 -16.24 -50.96 16.22
CA PRO A 27 -15.96 -50.13 15.06
C PRO A 27 -14.81 -50.75 14.27
N THR A 28 -15.00 -50.87 12.95
CA THR A 28 -14.00 -51.48 12.05
C THR A 28 -12.69 -50.72 12.16
N LEU A 29 -11.58 -51.36 11.78
CA LEU A 29 -10.28 -50.68 11.78
C LEU A 29 -10.32 -49.39 10.95
N GLU A 30 -11.04 -49.39 9.81
CA GLU A 30 -11.22 -48.19 8.97
C GLU A 30 -12.06 -47.11 9.67
N THR A 31 -13.12 -47.49 10.38
CA THR A 31 -13.94 -46.56 11.19
C THR A 31 -13.09 -45.90 12.28
N LYS A 32 -12.29 -46.69 13.01
CA LYS A 32 -11.36 -46.18 14.03
C LYS A 32 -10.32 -45.24 13.42
N THR A 33 -9.78 -45.59 12.25
CA THR A 33 -8.82 -44.75 11.52
C THR A 33 -9.43 -43.41 11.08
N LEU A 34 -10.67 -43.41 10.57
CA LEU A 34 -11.35 -42.17 10.17
C LEU A 34 -11.71 -41.30 11.37
N ILE A 35 -12.14 -41.88 12.49
CA ILE A 35 -12.38 -41.13 13.73
C ILE A 35 -11.05 -40.56 14.26
N HIS A 36 -9.96 -41.33 14.21
CA HIS A 36 -8.64 -40.84 14.56
C HIS A 36 -8.20 -39.68 13.63
N PHE A 37 -8.46 -39.77 12.34
CA PHE A 37 -8.22 -38.69 11.38
C PHE A 37 -9.04 -37.44 11.73
N LYS A 38 -10.34 -37.58 12.00
CA LYS A 38 -11.20 -36.49 12.47
C LYS A 38 -10.67 -35.81 13.74
N ASN A 39 -10.13 -36.57 14.69
CA ASN A 39 -9.59 -35.99 15.94
C ASN A 39 -8.36 -35.10 15.71
N HIS A 40 -7.69 -35.23 14.56
CA HIS A 40 -6.58 -34.35 14.15
C HIS A 40 -7.04 -33.18 13.28
N LEU A 41 -8.35 -33.10 13.00
CA LEU A 41 -8.96 -32.01 12.27
C LEU A 41 -9.81 -31.16 13.21
N LYS A 42 -9.62 -29.86 13.15
CA LYS A 42 -10.54 -28.86 13.69
C LYS A 42 -11.59 -28.55 12.63
N ASP A 43 -12.82 -28.93 12.93
CA ASP A 43 -14.00 -28.80 12.07
C ASP A 43 -14.92 -27.70 12.61
N SER A 44 -14.64 -26.46 12.20
CA SER A 44 -15.34 -25.27 12.72
C SER A 44 -16.82 -25.20 12.30
N LEU A 45 -17.17 -25.79 11.16
CA LEU A 45 -18.53 -25.81 10.62
C LEU A 45 -19.31 -27.07 11.01
N ASN A 46 -18.70 -27.96 11.81
CA ASN A 46 -19.26 -29.24 12.21
C ASN A 46 -19.69 -30.11 11.01
N SER A 47 -18.92 -30.06 9.91
CA SER A 47 -19.17 -30.81 8.67
C SER A 47 -18.96 -32.32 8.82
N LEU A 48 -18.14 -32.75 9.77
CA LEU A 48 -17.81 -34.14 10.07
C LEU A 48 -18.66 -34.72 11.21
N ALA A 49 -19.81 -34.12 11.52
CA ALA A 49 -20.68 -34.55 12.63
C ALA A 49 -21.07 -36.04 12.56
N SER A 50 -21.29 -36.58 11.34
CA SER A 50 -21.67 -37.99 11.12
C SER A 50 -20.55 -38.99 11.40
N TRP A 51 -19.31 -38.54 11.56
CA TRP A 51 -18.16 -39.38 11.87
C TRP A 51 -18.12 -39.66 13.38
N ASN A 52 -18.81 -40.71 13.80
CA ASN A 52 -18.91 -41.13 15.19
C ASN A 52 -18.81 -42.66 15.32
N GLU A 53 -18.54 -43.16 16.52
CA GLU A 53 -18.35 -44.59 16.77
C GLU A 53 -19.62 -45.44 16.60
N SER A 54 -20.80 -44.80 16.54
CA SER A 54 -22.09 -45.47 16.43
C SER A 54 -22.49 -45.78 14.98
N ASN A 55 -21.85 -45.11 14.02
CA ASN A 55 -22.15 -45.22 12.59
C ASN A 55 -21.09 -46.04 11.86
N SER A 56 -21.47 -46.67 10.74
CA SER A 56 -20.50 -47.30 9.84
C SER A 56 -19.66 -46.23 9.14
N SER A 57 -18.38 -46.50 8.86
CA SER A 57 -17.52 -45.61 8.06
C SER A 57 -18.15 -45.23 6.71
N CYS A 58 -18.99 -46.09 6.13
CA CYS A 58 -19.65 -45.85 4.85
C CYS A 58 -20.85 -44.91 4.94
N GLU A 59 -21.29 -44.55 6.15
CA GLU A 59 -22.36 -43.58 6.42
C GLU A 59 -21.80 -42.19 6.76
N PHE A 60 -20.47 -42.07 6.84
CA PHE A 60 -19.80 -40.82 7.14
C PHE A 60 -19.92 -39.85 5.96
N TYR A 61 -20.14 -38.58 6.27
CA TYR A 61 -20.24 -37.53 5.25
C TYR A 61 -18.89 -37.39 4.55
N GLY A 62 -18.90 -37.39 3.22
CA GLY A 62 -17.69 -37.30 2.40
C GLY A 62 -16.89 -38.61 2.31
N ILE A 63 -17.45 -39.74 2.73
CA ILE A 63 -16.85 -41.07 2.57
C ILE A 63 -17.64 -41.90 1.56
N THR A 64 -16.95 -42.53 0.61
CA THR A 64 -17.52 -43.57 -0.27
C THR A 64 -16.85 -44.90 0.03
N CYS A 65 -17.63 -45.98 0.04
CA CYS A 65 -17.15 -47.34 0.17
C CYS A 65 -17.43 -48.17 -1.07
N ASP A 66 -16.63 -49.22 -1.26
CA ASP A 66 -16.90 -50.25 -2.25
C ASP A 66 -18.20 -51.00 -1.90
N PRO A 67 -19.15 -51.15 -2.86
CA PRO A 67 -20.48 -51.67 -2.58
C PRO A 67 -20.51 -53.16 -2.17
N PHE A 68 -19.44 -53.91 -2.43
CA PHE A 68 -19.37 -55.35 -2.14
C PHE A 68 -18.53 -55.66 -0.90
N THR A 69 -17.37 -55.03 -0.78
CA THR A 69 -16.41 -55.25 0.30
C THR A 69 -16.63 -54.33 1.49
N LEU A 70 -17.45 -53.27 1.32
CA LEU A 70 -17.72 -52.22 2.31
C LEU A 70 -16.46 -51.51 2.83
N LYS A 71 -15.36 -51.58 2.08
CA LYS A 71 -14.11 -50.90 2.41
C LYS A 71 -14.13 -49.47 1.89
N VAL A 72 -13.49 -48.55 2.63
CA VAL A 72 -13.39 -47.15 2.25
C VAL A 72 -12.57 -46.99 0.96
N THR A 73 -13.17 -46.38 -0.07
CA THR A 73 -12.54 -46.12 -1.37
C THR A 73 -12.32 -44.64 -1.64
N GLU A 74 -13.05 -43.74 -0.98
CA GLU A 74 -12.94 -42.29 -1.21
C GLU A 74 -13.13 -41.50 0.07
N ILE A 75 -12.33 -40.45 0.20
CA ILE A 75 -12.52 -39.35 1.14
C ILE A 75 -12.53 -38.06 0.32
N SER A 76 -13.66 -37.34 0.35
CA SER A 76 -13.87 -36.12 -0.43
C SER A 76 -14.56 -35.03 0.39
N LEU A 77 -13.80 -33.98 0.75
CA LEU A 77 -14.22 -32.92 1.67
C LEU A 77 -13.74 -31.53 1.20
N GLU A 78 -14.30 -31.04 0.11
CA GLU A 78 -13.98 -29.71 -0.42
C GLU A 78 -14.64 -28.56 0.36
N ASN A 79 -13.87 -27.49 0.58
CA ASN A 79 -14.36 -26.19 1.07
C ASN A 79 -15.23 -26.30 2.33
N LYS A 80 -14.71 -27.02 3.34
CA LYS A 80 -15.39 -27.26 4.62
C LYS A 80 -14.78 -26.49 5.79
N SER A 81 -13.83 -25.60 5.51
CA SER A 81 -13.07 -24.85 6.53
C SER A 81 -12.42 -25.78 7.57
N LEU A 82 -11.99 -26.97 7.13
CA LEU A 82 -11.26 -27.92 7.95
C LEU A 82 -9.83 -27.41 8.16
N SER A 83 -9.31 -27.53 9.36
CA SER A 83 -7.90 -27.23 9.68
C SER A 83 -7.31 -28.37 10.49
N GLY A 84 -5.99 -28.53 10.52
CA GLY A 84 -5.34 -29.67 11.16
C GLY A 84 -4.35 -30.37 10.24
N GLU A 85 -3.88 -31.55 10.63
CA GLU A 85 -2.83 -32.27 9.92
C GLU A 85 -3.31 -33.60 9.32
N ILE A 86 -2.74 -33.99 8.19
CA ILE A 86 -2.94 -35.33 7.63
C ILE A 86 -2.01 -36.31 8.33
N PHE A 87 -2.58 -37.21 9.13
CA PHE A 87 -1.81 -38.17 9.93
C PHE A 87 -1.42 -39.44 9.15
N PRO A 88 -0.26 -40.07 9.43
CA PRO A 88 0.22 -41.30 8.79
C PRO A 88 -0.76 -42.48 8.79
N SER A 89 -1.70 -42.53 9.74
CA SER A 89 -2.72 -43.58 9.86
C SER A 89 -3.63 -43.69 8.63
N ILE A 90 -3.67 -42.67 7.77
CA ILE A 90 -4.40 -42.74 6.48
C ILE A 90 -3.96 -43.95 5.62
N SER A 91 -2.70 -44.37 5.77
CA SER A 91 -2.10 -45.52 5.06
C SER A 91 -2.71 -46.87 5.40
N VAL A 92 -3.54 -46.95 6.45
CA VAL A 92 -4.30 -48.15 6.85
C VAL A 92 -5.44 -48.44 5.85
N LEU A 93 -5.95 -47.41 5.17
CA LEU A 93 -7.03 -47.52 4.19
C LEU A 93 -6.49 -48.06 2.86
N LYS A 94 -6.22 -49.37 2.79
CA LYS A 94 -5.59 -50.02 1.62
C LYS A 94 -6.46 -50.00 0.37
N SER A 95 -7.77 -49.86 0.52
CA SER A 95 -8.71 -49.75 -0.60
C SER A 95 -8.92 -48.32 -1.10
N LEU A 96 -8.28 -47.33 -0.47
CA LEU A 96 -8.46 -45.91 -0.81
C LEU A 96 -7.98 -45.63 -2.24
N GLN A 97 -8.88 -45.07 -3.04
CA GLN A 97 -8.68 -44.67 -4.44
C GLN A 97 -8.69 -43.14 -4.58
N VAL A 98 -9.44 -42.42 -3.74
CA VAL A 98 -9.55 -40.96 -3.82
C VAL A 98 -9.32 -40.35 -2.45
N LEU A 99 -8.36 -39.43 -2.36
CA LEU A 99 -8.20 -38.50 -1.25
C LEU A 99 -8.25 -37.07 -1.79
N SER A 100 -9.35 -36.37 -1.52
CA SER A 100 -9.62 -35.03 -2.03
C SER A 100 -10.03 -34.10 -0.89
N LEU A 101 -9.18 -33.13 -0.54
CA LEU A 101 -9.40 -32.14 0.52
C LEU A 101 -9.18 -30.67 0.07
N PRO A 102 -9.55 -30.25 -1.15
CA PRO A 102 -9.18 -28.94 -1.66
C PRO A 102 -9.90 -27.78 -0.94
N SER A 103 -9.28 -26.59 -0.98
CA SER A 103 -9.83 -25.34 -0.44
C SER A 103 -10.17 -25.41 1.04
N ASN A 104 -9.26 -25.93 1.86
CA ASN A 104 -9.38 -25.97 3.31
C ASN A 104 -8.21 -25.20 3.97
N SER A 105 -7.97 -25.43 5.25
CA SER A 105 -6.85 -24.88 6.02
C SER A 105 -6.01 -26.01 6.64
N ILE A 106 -5.87 -27.12 5.91
CA ILE A 106 -5.04 -28.26 6.30
C ILE A 106 -3.57 -27.81 6.28
N TYR A 107 -2.84 -28.03 7.37
CA TYR A 107 -1.44 -27.66 7.52
C TYR A 107 -0.58 -28.90 7.84
N GLY A 108 0.72 -28.70 8.04
CA GLY A 108 1.65 -29.79 8.33
C GLY A 108 2.32 -30.36 7.08
N ARG A 109 3.12 -31.41 7.26
CA ARG A 109 3.82 -32.09 6.15
C ARG A 109 2.93 -33.17 5.55
N LEU A 110 3.06 -33.40 4.24
CA LEU A 110 2.44 -34.57 3.60
C LEU A 110 3.13 -35.85 4.14
N PRO A 111 2.42 -36.77 4.82
CA PRO A 111 3.04 -37.97 5.38
C PRO A 111 3.54 -38.90 4.26
N SER A 112 4.77 -39.40 4.38
CA SER A 112 5.35 -40.36 3.42
C SER A 112 4.57 -41.66 3.34
N ASP A 113 3.86 -42.05 4.40
CA ASP A 113 3.06 -43.26 4.48
C ASP A 113 1.91 -43.31 3.45
N ILE A 114 1.53 -42.17 2.87
CA ILE A 114 0.55 -42.12 1.79
C ILE A 114 1.01 -42.92 0.56
N SER A 115 2.33 -43.08 0.37
CA SER A 115 2.92 -43.96 -0.66
C SER A 115 2.50 -45.43 -0.52
N ASN A 116 2.03 -45.86 0.66
CA ASN A 116 1.52 -47.21 0.92
C ASN A 116 0.06 -47.41 0.50
N CYS A 117 -0.63 -46.38 0.03
CA CYS A 117 -1.99 -46.43 -0.54
C CYS A 117 -1.90 -46.73 -2.05
N THR A 118 -1.40 -47.91 -2.44
CA THR A 118 -1.06 -48.21 -3.85
C THR A 118 -2.26 -48.23 -4.82
N ASN A 119 -3.49 -48.24 -4.32
CA ASN A 119 -4.72 -48.14 -5.10
C ASN A 119 -5.15 -46.68 -5.37
N LEU A 120 -4.43 -45.69 -4.84
CA LEU A 120 -4.77 -44.29 -4.96
C LEU A 120 -4.69 -43.85 -6.43
N ARG A 121 -5.80 -43.29 -6.92
CA ARG A 121 -6.00 -42.72 -8.26
C ARG A 121 -6.08 -41.21 -8.24
N VAL A 122 -6.58 -40.62 -7.17
CA VAL A 122 -6.70 -39.17 -7.01
C VAL A 122 -6.11 -38.76 -5.67
N LEU A 123 -5.12 -37.88 -5.71
CA LEU A 123 -4.62 -37.14 -4.56
C LEU A 123 -4.77 -35.65 -4.87
N ASN A 124 -5.75 -35.00 -4.25
CA ASN A 124 -6.00 -33.57 -4.41
C ASN A 124 -6.00 -32.87 -3.05
N LEU A 125 -5.00 -32.02 -2.82
CA LEU A 125 -4.81 -31.25 -1.58
C LEU A 125 -4.68 -29.74 -1.87
N THR A 126 -5.20 -29.29 -3.01
CA THR A 126 -5.02 -27.93 -3.52
C THR A 126 -5.60 -26.86 -2.61
N GLY A 127 -4.93 -25.71 -2.50
CA GLY A 127 -5.47 -24.57 -1.76
C GLY A 127 -5.56 -24.84 -0.26
N ASN A 128 -4.43 -25.26 0.33
CA ASN A 128 -4.28 -25.56 1.75
C ASN A 128 -3.04 -24.84 2.31
N GLN A 129 -2.61 -25.21 3.51
CA GLN A 129 -1.46 -24.62 4.22
C GLN A 129 -0.35 -25.67 4.47
N MET A 130 -0.24 -26.68 3.62
CA MET A 130 0.74 -27.76 3.78
C MET A 130 2.15 -27.30 3.41
N PHE A 131 3.16 -27.80 4.11
CA PHE A 131 4.55 -27.34 3.94
C PHE A 131 5.57 -28.49 3.96
N GLY A 132 6.83 -28.15 3.67
CA GLY A 132 7.95 -29.09 3.64
C GLY A 132 8.16 -29.71 2.26
N ARG A 133 9.08 -30.69 2.17
CA ARG A 133 9.34 -31.38 0.90
C ARG A 133 8.25 -32.40 0.61
N ILE A 134 7.88 -32.53 -0.66
CA ILE A 134 6.98 -33.60 -1.11
C ILE A 134 7.72 -34.94 -0.94
N PRO A 135 7.18 -35.89 -0.14
CA PRO A 135 7.78 -37.21 0.02
C PRO A 135 7.77 -37.99 -1.30
N ASP A 136 8.61 -39.01 -1.42
CA ASP A 136 8.62 -39.87 -2.61
C ASP A 136 7.31 -40.67 -2.71
N LEU A 137 6.49 -40.35 -3.73
CA LEU A 137 5.23 -41.03 -4.03
C LEU A 137 5.31 -41.92 -5.27
N SER A 138 6.52 -42.27 -5.73
CA SER A 138 6.72 -43.11 -6.94
C SER A 138 6.08 -44.51 -6.87
N GLY A 139 5.71 -44.97 -5.67
CA GLY A 139 4.94 -46.19 -5.45
C GLY A 139 3.48 -46.12 -5.92
N LEU A 140 2.91 -44.91 -6.08
CA LEU A 140 1.52 -44.69 -6.46
C LEU A 140 1.31 -44.78 -7.98
N ARG A 141 1.68 -45.91 -8.59
CA ARG A 141 1.70 -46.07 -10.05
C ARG A 141 0.33 -45.97 -10.73
N SER A 142 -0.75 -46.18 -9.98
CA SER A 142 -2.14 -46.09 -10.44
C SER A 142 -2.71 -44.66 -10.39
N LEU A 143 -1.90 -43.66 -10.05
CA LEU A 143 -2.34 -42.30 -9.84
C LEU A 143 -2.67 -41.62 -11.18
N HIS A 144 -3.90 -41.12 -11.28
CA HIS A 144 -4.44 -40.39 -12.44
C HIS A 144 -4.44 -38.88 -12.20
N VAL A 145 -4.65 -38.43 -10.96
CA VAL A 145 -4.67 -37.03 -10.58
C VAL A 145 -3.75 -36.82 -9.38
N LEU A 146 -2.76 -35.94 -9.54
CA LEU A 146 -1.94 -35.42 -8.45
C LEU A 146 -2.04 -33.90 -8.47
N ASP A 147 -2.73 -33.31 -7.51
CA ASP A 147 -2.81 -31.87 -7.36
C ASP A 147 -2.47 -31.45 -5.93
N LEU A 148 -1.32 -30.81 -5.79
CA LEU A 148 -0.75 -30.29 -4.55
C LEU A 148 -0.53 -28.78 -4.65
N SER A 149 -1.18 -28.13 -5.62
CA SER A 149 -0.97 -26.71 -5.91
C SER A 149 -1.51 -25.78 -4.81
N ALA A 150 -1.09 -24.51 -4.83
CA ALA A 150 -1.52 -23.49 -3.86
C ALA A 150 -1.33 -23.93 -2.40
N ASN A 151 -0.09 -24.27 -2.05
CA ASN A 151 0.36 -24.68 -0.72
C ASN A 151 1.73 -24.01 -0.42
N TYR A 152 2.45 -24.47 0.61
CA TYR A 152 3.78 -24.00 1.00
C TYR A 152 4.84 -25.11 0.85
N PHE A 153 4.71 -26.01 -0.14
CA PHE A 153 5.71 -27.06 -0.37
C PHE A 153 7.05 -26.45 -0.79
N CYS A 154 8.15 -26.96 -0.25
CA CYS A 154 9.52 -26.46 -0.47
C CYS A 154 10.44 -27.53 -1.08
N GLY A 155 11.65 -27.12 -1.50
CA GLY A 155 12.62 -28.00 -2.18
C GLY A 155 12.44 -28.00 -3.70
N SER A 156 13.04 -28.96 -4.40
CA SER A 156 12.92 -29.07 -5.86
C SER A 156 11.63 -29.77 -6.28
N ILE A 157 11.10 -29.43 -7.47
CA ILE A 157 10.05 -30.24 -8.09
C ILE A 157 10.57 -31.69 -8.27
N PRO A 158 9.85 -32.69 -7.74
CA PRO A 158 10.36 -34.05 -7.71
C PRO A 158 10.39 -34.72 -9.09
N SER A 159 11.58 -35.16 -9.52
CA SER A 159 11.76 -35.86 -10.80
C SER A 159 11.05 -37.22 -10.88
N TRP A 160 10.81 -37.86 -9.73
CA TRP A 160 10.09 -39.14 -9.65
C TRP A 160 8.64 -39.05 -10.11
N VAL A 161 8.05 -37.86 -10.19
CA VAL A 161 6.70 -37.65 -10.74
C VAL A 161 6.62 -38.16 -12.17
N GLY A 162 7.70 -38.06 -12.95
CA GLY A 162 7.79 -38.60 -14.31
C GLY A 162 7.66 -40.13 -14.40
N ASN A 163 7.68 -40.88 -13.29
CA ASN A 163 7.46 -42.32 -13.26
C ASN A 163 5.97 -42.70 -13.12
N LEU A 164 5.08 -41.73 -12.85
CA LEU A 164 3.65 -41.96 -12.68
C LEU A 164 2.92 -41.90 -14.03
N THR A 165 3.23 -42.84 -14.93
CA THR A 165 2.83 -42.78 -16.34
C THR A 165 1.33 -42.87 -16.62
N GLU A 166 0.52 -43.23 -15.61
CA GLU A 166 -0.96 -43.20 -15.69
C GLU A 166 -1.55 -41.81 -15.38
N LEU A 167 -0.73 -40.82 -14.99
CA LEU A 167 -1.21 -39.47 -14.71
C LEU A 167 -1.88 -38.83 -15.93
N ILE A 168 -3.05 -38.25 -15.66
CA ILE A 168 -3.86 -37.44 -16.56
C ILE A 168 -3.77 -35.96 -16.16
N SER A 169 -3.71 -35.67 -14.86
CA SER A 169 -3.68 -34.29 -14.34
C SER A 169 -2.58 -34.12 -13.30
N LEU A 170 -1.72 -33.12 -13.49
CA LEU A 170 -0.62 -32.80 -12.58
C LEU A 170 -0.62 -31.31 -12.24
N GLY A 171 -0.87 -31.00 -10.97
CA GLY A 171 -0.80 -29.64 -10.41
C GLY A 171 0.20 -29.58 -9.28
N LEU A 172 1.27 -28.81 -9.49
CA LEU A 172 2.29 -28.52 -8.47
C LEU A 172 2.50 -27.02 -8.29
N GLY A 173 1.80 -26.18 -9.07
CA GLY A 173 1.92 -24.73 -9.06
C GLY A 173 1.65 -24.04 -7.72
N GLU A 174 2.04 -22.77 -7.61
CA GLU A 174 1.81 -21.88 -6.46
C GLU A 174 2.30 -22.51 -5.15
N ASN A 175 3.61 -22.80 -5.10
CA ASN A 175 4.32 -23.38 -3.96
C ASN A 175 5.66 -22.66 -3.73
N GLU A 176 6.33 -22.94 -2.62
CA GLU A 176 7.59 -22.31 -2.21
C GLU A 176 8.83 -23.13 -2.61
N TYR A 177 8.84 -23.66 -3.84
CA TYR A 177 9.97 -24.45 -4.32
C TYR A 177 11.27 -23.64 -4.38
N THR A 178 12.38 -24.32 -4.10
CA THR A 178 13.71 -23.78 -4.37
C THR A 178 13.90 -23.65 -5.87
N GLU A 179 14.66 -22.64 -6.28
CA GLU A 179 14.95 -22.40 -7.69
C GLU A 179 15.50 -23.66 -8.36
N GLY A 180 14.95 -24.01 -9.51
CA GLY A 180 15.32 -25.21 -10.25
C GLY A 180 14.68 -25.27 -11.63
N GLU A 181 15.19 -26.17 -12.48
CA GLU A 181 14.66 -26.38 -13.83
C GLU A 181 13.41 -27.27 -13.82
N VAL A 182 12.61 -27.19 -14.90
CA VAL A 182 11.53 -28.14 -15.16
C VAL A 182 12.13 -29.53 -15.37
N PRO A 183 11.76 -30.56 -14.58
CA PRO A 183 12.36 -31.89 -14.74
C PRO A 183 12.05 -32.50 -16.12
N VAL A 184 13.09 -32.86 -16.88
CA VAL A 184 12.96 -33.49 -18.20
C VAL A 184 12.12 -34.76 -18.16
N THR A 185 12.11 -35.47 -17.02
CA THR A 185 11.32 -36.69 -16.79
C THR A 185 9.81 -36.47 -16.86
N LEU A 186 9.31 -35.23 -16.71
CA LEU A 186 7.88 -34.93 -16.89
C LEU A 186 7.38 -35.25 -18.31
N GLY A 187 8.26 -35.18 -19.31
CA GLY A 187 7.93 -35.57 -20.69
C GLY A 187 7.58 -37.05 -20.87
N ASN A 188 7.81 -37.90 -19.85
CA ASN A 188 7.39 -39.31 -19.85
C ASN A 188 5.88 -39.49 -19.62
N LEU A 189 5.16 -38.47 -19.15
CA LEU A 189 3.74 -38.54 -18.79
C LEU A 189 2.86 -38.44 -20.05
N LYS A 190 2.88 -39.47 -20.90
CA LYS A 190 2.23 -39.47 -22.22
C LYS A 190 0.69 -39.46 -22.20
N ASN A 191 0.07 -39.64 -21.03
CA ASN A 191 -1.38 -39.57 -20.85
C ASN A 191 -1.85 -38.22 -20.26
N LEU A 192 -0.92 -37.32 -19.94
CA LEU A 192 -1.24 -36.08 -19.26
C LEU A 192 -2.00 -35.11 -20.18
N THR A 193 -3.16 -34.64 -19.72
CA THR A 193 -3.97 -33.63 -20.40
C THR A 193 -3.83 -32.25 -19.75
N TRP A 194 -3.50 -32.17 -18.46
CA TRP A 194 -3.34 -30.91 -17.73
C TRP A 194 -2.04 -30.87 -16.93
N LEU A 195 -1.20 -29.88 -17.24
CA LEU A 195 0.06 -29.59 -16.53
C LEU A 195 0.04 -28.18 -15.97
N TYR A 196 0.07 -28.06 -14.64
CA TYR A 196 0.11 -26.79 -13.93
C TYR A 196 1.33 -26.68 -13.01
N LEU A 197 2.26 -25.81 -13.40
CA LEU A 197 3.50 -25.48 -12.70
C LEU A 197 3.66 -23.97 -12.50
N GLY A 198 2.56 -23.20 -12.57
CA GLY A 198 2.61 -21.75 -12.39
C GLY A 198 3.16 -21.35 -11.02
N GLY A 199 3.86 -20.22 -10.87
CA GLY A 199 4.27 -19.72 -9.55
C GLY A 199 5.16 -20.66 -8.74
N SER A 200 6.08 -21.38 -9.40
CA SER A 200 6.87 -22.48 -8.82
C SER A 200 8.38 -22.19 -8.74
N ASN A 201 8.80 -20.94 -8.94
CA ASN A 201 10.20 -20.51 -8.94
C ASN A 201 11.10 -21.26 -9.95
N LEU A 202 10.54 -21.65 -11.10
CA LEU A 202 11.25 -22.40 -12.13
C LEU A 202 12.16 -21.50 -12.98
N ILE A 203 13.33 -22.01 -13.33
CA ILE A 203 14.33 -21.38 -14.23
C ILE A 203 14.63 -22.29 -15.43
N GLY A 204 15.54 -21.85 -16.30
CA GLY A 204 15.95 -22.61 -17.49
C GLY A 204 14.95 -22.49 -18.63
N GLU A 205 14.96 -23.44 -19.56
CA GLU A 205 14.04 -23.48 -20.70
C GLU A 205 12.93 -24.53 -20.49
N ILE A 206 11.84 -24.46 -21.24
CA ILE A 206 10.85 -25.54 -21.30
C ILE A 206 11.50 -26.74 -22.02
N PRO A 207 11.65 -27.92 -21.37
CA PRO A 207 12.32 -29.06 -21.97
C PRO A 207 11.62 -29.57 -23.23
N GLU A 208 12.38 -29.96 -24.26
CA GLU A 208 11.82 -30.50 -25.51
C GLU A 208 10.93 -31.74 -25.29
N SER A 209 11.18 -32.50 -24.21
CA SER A 209 10.38 -33.66 -23.86
C SER A 209 8.92 -33.32 -23.53
N ILE A 210 8.62 -32.10 -23.09
CA ILE A 210 7.25 -31.62 -22.83
C ILE A 210 6.47 -31.50 -24.15
N TYR A 211 7.09 -31.02 -25.23
CA TYR A 211 6.43 -30.90 -26.54
C TYR A 211 6.11 -32.27 -27.18
N GLU A 212 6.63 -33.37 -26.63
CA GLU A 212 6.31 -34.74 -27.06
C GLU A 212 5.06 -35.32 -26.35
N MET A 213 4.33 -34.52 -25.56
CA MET A 213 3.13 -34.92 -24.82
C MET A 213 1.86 -34.64 -25.64
N LYS A 214 1.60 -35.45 -26.67
CA LYS A 214 0.52 -35.23 -27.65
C LYS A 214 -0.90 -35.17 -27.09
N THR A 215 -1.11 -35.67 -25.88
CA THR A 215 -2.39 -35.68 -25.16
C THR A 215 -2.64 -34.39 -24.39
N LEU A 216 -1.64 -33.52 -24.26
CA LEU A 216 -1.70 -32.32 -23.44
C LEU A 216 -2.69 -31.31 -24.03
N GLU A 217 -3.65 -30.90 -23.21
CA GLU A 217 -4.70 -29.94 -23.54
C GLU A 217 -4.44 -28.58 -22.88
N THR A 218 -3.85 -28.56 -21.68
CA THR A 218 -3.47 -27.34 -20.97
C THR A 218 -2.02 -27.40 -20.50
N LEU A 219 -1.25 -26.39 -20.90
CA LEU A 219 0.12 -26.16 -20.45
C LEU A 219 0.18 -24.81 -19.72
N ASP A 220 0.38 -24.85 -18.40
CA ASP A 220 0.55 -23.65 -17.58
C ASP A 220 1.87 -23.72 -16.80
N ILE A 221 2.81 -22.85 -17.16
CA ILE A 221 4.10 -22.63 -16.48
C ILE A 221 4.26 -21.11 -16.20
N SER A 222 3.15 -20.41 -16.00
CA SER A 222 3.13 -18.95 -15.78
C SER A 222 3.83 -18.52 -14.48
N ARG A 223 4.15 -17.23 -14.33
CA ARG A 223 4.69 -16.66 -13.08
C ARG A 223 5.95 -17.36 -12.56
N ASN A 224 6.87 -17.68 -13.46
CA ASN A 224 8.17 -18.29 -13.16
C ASN A 224 9.30 -17.40 -13.70
N LYS A 225 10.52 -17.93 -13.78
CA LYS A 225 11.69 -17.31 -14.42
C LYS A 225 12.13 -18.13 -15.64
N ILE A 226 11.19 -18.79 -16.32
CA ILE A 226 11.49 -19.58 -17.52
C ILE A 226 12.01 -18.64 -18.60
N SER A 227 13.08 -19.07 -19.25
CA SER A 227 13.82 -18.34 -20.28
C SER A 227 13.90 -19.17 -21.57
N GLY A 228 14.69 -18.71 -22.54
CA GLY A 228 14.81 -19.36 -23.84
C GLY A 228 13.71 -18.94 -24.81
N LYS A 229 13.57 -19.69 -25.90
CA LYS A 229 12.60 -19.42 -26.98
C LYS A 229 11.40 -20.36 -26.89
N LEU A 230 10.24 -19.91 -27.38
CA LEU A 230 9.12 -20.83 -27.63
C LEU A 230 9.50 -21.78 -28.78
N SER A 231 9.60 -23.07 -28.47
CA SER A 231 10.10 -24.06 -29.43
C SER A 231 9.16 -24.25 -30.62
N ARG A 232 9.74 -24.48 -31.79
CA ARG A 232 8.97 -24.90 -32.98
C ARG A 232 8.26 -26.22 -32.75
N SER A 233 8.74 -27.09 -31.86
CA SER A 233 8.10 -28.37 -31.51
C SER A 233 6.69 -28.20 -30.92
N ILE A 234 6.25 -26.98 -30.57
CA ILE A 234 4.91 -26.70 -30.03
C ILE A 234 3.78 -27.29 -30.89
N PHE A 235 3.95 -27.38 -32.23
CA PHE A 235 2.93 -27.96 -33.13
C PHE A 235 2.60 -29.43 -32.83
N LYS A 236 3.49 -30.16 -32.14
CA LYS A 236 3.30 -31.58 -31.78
C LYS A 236 2.25 -31.77 -30.69
N LEU A 237 1.90 -30.73 -29.95
CA LEU A 237 0.85 -30.74 -28.94
C LEU A 237 -0.53 -30.60 -29.61
N GLU A 238 -0.90 -31.60 -30.43
CA GLU A 238 -2.06 -31.55 -31.34
C GLU A 238 -3.41 -31.31 -30.62
N LYS A 239 -3.51 -31.69 -29.34
CA LYS A 239 -4.71 -31.50 -28.51
C LYS A 239 -4.71 -30.20 -27.69
N LEU A 240 -3.67 -29.38 -27.79
CA LEU A 240 -3.50 -28.22 -26.94
C LEU A 240 -4.64 -27.22 -27.17
N TYR A 241 -5.38 -26.99 -26.09
CA TYR A 241 -6.52 -26.10 -26.00
C TYR A 241 -6.12 -24.75 -25.38
N LYS A 242 -5.21 -24.77 -24.40
CA LYS A 242 -4.81 -23.60 -23.62
C LYS A 242 -3.30 -23.57 -23.33
N ILE A 243 -2.68 -22.40 -23.55
CA ILE A 243 -1.29 -22.10 -23.20
C ILE A 243 -1.28 -20.90 -22.24
N GLU A 244 -0.70 -21.09 -21.05
CA GLU A 244 -0.38 -19.99 -20.13
C GLU A 244 1.12 -19.98 -19.78
N LEU A 245 1.82 -19.01 -20.35
CA LEU A 245 3.26 -18.80 -20.19
C LEU A 245 3.57 -17.38 -19.70
N PHE A 246 2.56 -16.64 -19.24
CA PHE A 246 2.71 -15.24 -18.86
C PHE A 246 3.61 -15.05 -17.63
N ALA A 247 4.16 -13.85 -17.48
CA ALA A 247 5.06 -13.49 -16.37
C ALA A 247 6.26 -14.45 -16.26
N ASN A 248 7.07 -14.49 -17.31
CA ASN A 248 8.30 -15.26 -17.43
C ASN A 248 9.39 -14.41 -18.12
N ASN A 249 10.55 -15.01 -18.41
CA ASN A 249 11.67 -14.39 -19.11
C ASN A 249 11.83 -14.94 -20.55
N LEU A 250 10.76 -15.41 -21.20
CA LEU A 250 10.82 -15.94 -22.56
C LEU A 250 11.27 -14.86 -23.55
N THR A 251 12.02 -15.28 -24.57
CA THR A 251 12.62 -14.40 -25.59
C THR A 251 12.34 -14.93 -26.99
N GLY A 252 12.72 -14.15 -28.00
CA GLY A 252 12.59 -14.53 -29.40
C GLY A 252 11.19 -14.28 -29.96
N GLU A 253 10.95 -14.82 -31.14
CA GLU A 253 9.72 -14.63 -31.91
C GLU A 253 8.71 -15.77 -31.66
N ILE A 254 7.43 -15.51 -31.92
CA ILE A 254 6.42 -16.57 -31.97
C ILE A 254 6.69 -17.45 -33.21
N PRO A 255 6.93 -18.76 -33.06
CA PRO A 255 7.17 -19.64 -34.19
C PRO A 255 5.93 -19.76 -35.08
N VAL A 256 6.10 -19.77 -36.39
CA VAL A 256 5.01 -19.94 -37.36
C VAL A 256 4.26 -21.26 -37.16
N GLU A 257 4.95 -22.27 -36.65
CA GLU A 257 4.41 -23.58 -36.32
C GLU A 257 3.30 -23.53 -35.25
N LEU A 258 3.26 -22.49 -34.40
CA LEU A 258 2.16 -22.29 -33.45
C LEU A 258 0.81 -22.21 -34.15
N ALA A 259 0.77 -21.63 -35.35
CA ALA A 259 -0.45 -21.50 -36.16
C ALA A 259 -1.03 -22.84 -36.63
N ASN A 260 -0.28 -23.94 -36.54
CA ASN A 260 -0.77 -25.29 -36.87
C ASN A 260 -1.65 -25.88 -35.75
N LEU A 261 -1.66 -25.28 -34.56
CA LEU A 261 -2.50 -25.72 -33.44
C LEU A 261 -3.93 -25.21 -33.61
N THR A 262 -4.67 -25.84 -34.52
CA THR A 262 -6.05 -25.47 -34.84
C THR A 262 -7.04 -25.68 -33.69
N ASN A 263 -6.72 -26.52 -32.70
CA ASN A 263 -7.53 -26.73 -31.48
C ASN A 263 -7.30 -25.68 -30.39
N LEU A 264 -6.35 -24.75 -30.57
CA LEU A 264 -5.99 -23.80 -29.54
C LEU A 264 -7.03 -22.67 -29.44
N HIS A 265 -7.56 -22.48 -28.24
CA HIS A 265 -8.60 -21.48 -27.93
C HIS A 265 -8.05 -20.33 -27.09
N GLU A 266 -7.12 -20.62 -26.17
CA GLU A 266 -6.59 -19.62 -25.24
C GLU A 266 -5.07 -19.58 -25.31
N ILE A 267 -4.52 -18.38 -25.53
CA ILE A 267 -3.09 -18.11 -25.51
C ILE A 267 -2.83 -16.91 -24.61
N ASP A 268 -2.00 -17.12 -23.59
CA ASP A 268 -1.41 -16.04 -22.81
C ASP A 268 0.10 -16.21 -22.69
N ILE A 269 0.84 -15.31 -23.34
CA ILE A 269 2.31 -15.22 -23.27
C ILE A 269 2.71 -13.78 -22.89
N SER A 270 1.84 -13.09 -22.15
CA SER A 270 2.07 -11.73 -21.69
C SER A 270 3.20 -11.60 -20.66
N ALA A 271 3.68 -10.38 -20.40
CA ALA A 271 4.73 -10.10 -19.42
C ALA A 271 5.97 -11.00 -19.61
N ASN A 272 6.56 -10.95 -20.80
CA ASN A 272 7.79 -11.66 -21.19
C ASN A 272 8.72 -10.70 -21.95
N ASN A 273 9.86 -11.22 -22.44
CA ASN A 273 10.83 -10.49 -23.25
C ASN A 273 10.75 -10.88 -24.74
N MET A 274 9.57 -11.29 -25.22
CA MET A 274 9.37 -11.72 -26.60
C MET A 274 9.32 -10.53 -27.55
N HIS A 275 9.76 -10.73 -28.79
CA HIS A 275 9.85 -9.68 -29.81
C HIS A 275 9.53 -10.24 -31.21
N GLY A 276 9.70 -9.41 -32.24
CA GLY A 276 9.40 -9.78 -33.62
C GLY A 276 7.98 -9.44 -34.03
N ALA A 277 7.68 -9.69 -35.30
CA ALA A 277 6.33 -9.55 -35.83
C ALA A 277 5.51 -10.83 -35.62
N LEU A 278 4.19 -10.69 -35.49
CA LEU A 278 3.30 -11.85 -35.49
C LEU A 278 3.31 -12.52 -36.87
N PRO A 279 3.51 -13.84 -36.96
CA PRO A 279 3.36 -14.57 -38.21
C PRO A 279 1.95 -14.40 -38.80
N GLU A 280 1.85 -14.16 -40.11
CA GLU A 280 0.56 -14.00 -40.81
C GLU A 280 -0.36 -15.23 -40.63
N GLN A 281 0.24 -16.42 -40.51
CA GLN A 281 -0.43 -17.69 -40.33
C GLN A 281 -1.24 -17.77 -39.03
N ILE A 282 -0.94 -16.95 -38.00
CA ILE A 282 -1.79 -16.85 -36.79
C ILE A 282 -3.24 -16.50 -37.17
N GLY A 283 -3.44 -15.79 -38.28
CA GLY A 283 -4.76 -15.52 -38.85
C GLY A 283 -5.57 -16.78 -39.19
N ASN A 284 -4.96 -17.96 -39.28
CA ASN A 284 -5.64 -19.24 -39.56
C ASN A 284 -6.25 -19.89 -38.30
N MET A 285 -5.91 -19.41 -37.10
CA MET A 285 -6.34 -20.01 -35.83
C MET A 285 -7.76 -19.56 -35.46
N LYS A 286 -8.76 -19.98 -36.26
CA LYS A 286 -10.14 -19.46 -36.18
C LYS A 286 -10.90 -19.82 -34.90
N ASN A 287 -10.40 -20.80 -34.12
CA ASN A 287 -10.97 -21.22 -32.85
C ASN A 287 -10.51 -20.37 -31.65
N LEU A 288 -9.63 -19.38 -31.86
CA LEU A 288 -9.16 -18.52 -30.77
C LEU A 288 -10.32 -17.76 -30.12
N VAL A 289 -10.39 -17.89 -28.80
CA VAL A 289 -11.33 -17.22 -27.91
C VAL A 289 -10.63 -16.13 -27.11
N VAL A 290 -9.42 -16.40 -26.62
CA VAL A 290 -8.62 -15.46 -25.83
C VAL A 290 -7.20 -15.39 -26.39
N PHE A 291 -6.73 -14.17 -26.67
CA PHE A 291 -5.39 -13.92 -27.17
C PHE A 291 -4.72 -12.79 -26.39
N GLN A 292 -3.67 -13.11 -25.63
CA GLN A 292 -2.99 -12.18 -24.73
C GLN A 292 -1.47 -12.20 -24.94
N LEU A 293 -0.91 -11.05 -25.30
CA LEU A 293 0.52 -10.84 -25.53
C LEU A 293 1.06 -9.54 -24.90
N TYR A 294 0.29 -8.92 -24.00
CA TYR A 294 0.64 -7.62 -23.42
C TYR A 294 1.98 -7.64 -22.66
N LYS A 295 2.60 -6.48 -22.43
CA LYS A 295 3.90 -6.35 -21.74
C LYS A 295 5.00 -7.21 -22.39
N ASN A 296 5.27 -6.96 -23.66
CA ASN A 296 6.35 -7.59 -24.44
C ASN A 296 7.00 -6.55 -25.37
N SER A 297 7.85 -6.98 -26.30
CA SER A 297 8.49 -6.13 -27.32
C SER A 297 8.05 -6.51 -28.75
N PHE A 298 6.84 -7.03 -28.93
CA PHE A 298 6.32 -7.36 -30.27
C PHE A 298 6.13 -6.10 -31.11
N HIS A 299 6.35 -6.21 -32.42
CA HIS A 299 6.26 -5.08 -33.34
C HIS A 299 5.64 -5.44 -34.68
N GLY A 300 5.53 -4.47 -35.59
CA GLY A 300 4.94 -4.68 -36.92
C GLY A 300 3.41 -4.64 -36.90
N LYS A 301 2.79 -5.05 -38.01
CA LYS A 301 1.34 -4.97 -38.19
C LYS A 301 0.63 -6.18 -37.56
N LEU A 302 -0.62 -5.98 -37.16
CA LEU A 302 -1.50 -7.11 -36.88
C LEU A 302 -1.86 -7.85 -38.18
N PRO A 303 -1.70 -9.18 -38.23
CA PRO A 303 -2.10 -10.00 -39.37
C PRO A 303 -3.55 -9.77 -39.81
N ALA A 304 -3.79 -9.71 -41.12
CA ALA A 304 -5.13 -9.41 -41.66
C ALA A 304 -6.17 -10.46 -41.25
N GLY A 305 -5.76 -11.72 -41.07
CA GLY A 305 -6.66 -12.83 -40.72
C GLY A 305 -7.33 -12.70 -39.35
N PHE A 306 -6.87 -11.81 -38.47
CA PHE A 306 -7.60 -11.44 -37.25
C PHE A 306 -8.97 -10.80 -37.56
N GLY A 307 -9.13 -10.19 -38.73
CA GLY A 307 -10.40 -9.64 -39.20
C GLY A 307 -11.50 -10.69 -39.41
N ASP A 308 -11.16 -11.96 -39.59
CA ASP A 308 -12.14 -13.04 -39.82
C ASP A 308 -12.29 -14.00 -38.62
N MET A 309 -11.81 -13.62 -37.43
CA MET A 309 -12.02 -14.42 -36.23
C MET A 309 -13.51 -14.43 -35.85
N GLN A 310 -14.03 -15.60 -35.47
CA GLN A 310 -15.46 -15.78 -35.19
C GLN A 310 -15.74 -16.10 -33.71
N HIS A 311 -14.73 -16.53 -32.97
CA HIS A 311 -14.85 -16.98 -31.59
C HIS A 311 -14.15 -16.06 -30.59
N LEU A 312 -13.43 -15.03 -31.06
CA LEU A 312 -12.62 -14.16 -30.21
C LEU A 312 -13.50 -13.33 -29.26
N VAL A 313 -13.29 -13.52 -27.96
CA VAL A 313 -13.99 -12.84 -26.86
C VAL A 313 -13.07 -11.82 -26.18
N GLY A 314 -11.81 -12.20 -25.93
CA GLY A 314 -10.82 -11.37 -25.25
C GLY A 314 -9.55 -11.19 -26.08
N PHE A 315 -9.13 -9.94 -26.29
CA PHE A 315 -7.91 -9.62 -27.02
C PHE A 315 -7.10 -8.55 -26.29
N SER A 316 -5.88 -8.87 -25.86
CA SER A 316 -5.05 -7.95 -25.07
C SER A 316 -3.59 -7.98 -25.52
N ILE A 317 -3.09 -6.86 -26.04
CA ILE A 317 -1.73 -6.73 -26.57
C ILE A 317 -1.05 -5.43 -26.11
N TYR A 318 -1.52 -4.82 -25.03
CA TYR A 318 -1.03 -3.53 -24.57
C TYR A 318 0.44 -3.56 -24.13
N GLU A 319 1.09 -2.39 -24.00
CA GLU A 319 2.52 -2.29 -23.66
C GLU A 319 3.39 -3.14 -24.62
N ASN A 320 3.30 -2.83 -25.92
CA ASN A 320 4.09 -3.43 -27.00
C ASN A 320 4.45 -2.36 -28.04
N ASN A 321 5.03 -2.77 -29.17
CA ASN A 321 5.49 -1.89 -30.24
C ASN A 321 4.77 -2.16 -31.58
N PHE A 322 3.53 -2.65 -31.54
CA PHE A 322 2.73 -2.89 -32.75
C PHE A 322 2.42 -1.60 -33.49
N SER A 323 2.39 -1.63 -34.82
CA SER A 323 2.23 -0.46 -35.68
C SER A 323 1.30 -0.72 -36.86
N GLY A 324 1.05 0.31 -37.68
CA GLY A 324 0.13 0.24 -38.81
C GLY A 324 -1.33 0.35 -38.39
N MET A 325 -2.24 -0.09 -39.26
CA MET A 325 -3.69 -0.03 -39.03
C MET A 325 -4.21 -1.33 -38.42
N ILE A 326 -5.24 -1.24 -37.58
CA ILE A 326 -6.03 -2.40 -37.17
C ILE A 326 -6.74 -2.97 -38.41
N PRO A 327 -6.78 -4.31 -38.60
CA PRO A 327 -7.49 -4.91 -39.73
C PRO A 327 -8.93 -4.41 -39.84
N GLU A 328 -9.37 -4.08 -41.06
CA GLU A 328 -10.66 -3.39 -41.29
C GLU A 328 -11.85 -4.11 -40.64
N ASN A 329 -11.93 -5.44 -40.78
CA ASN A 329 -13.01 -6.26 -40.23
C ASN A 329 -12.80 -6.71 -38.77
N PHE A 330 -11.77 -6.22 -38.08
CA PHE A 330 -11.49 -6.67 -36.71
C PHE A 330 -12.70 -6.43 -35.79
N GLY A 331 -13.18 -7.50 -35.15
CA GLY A 331 -14.36 -7.49 -34.28
C GLY A 331 -15.70 -7.66 -34.99
N ARG A 332 -15.75 -7.61 -36.32
CA ARG A 332 -17.00 -7.71 -37.10
C ARG A 332 -17.72 -9.04 -36.90
N PHE A 333 -16.97 -10.13 -36.89
CA PHE A 333 -17.51 -11.49 -36.75
C PHE A 333 -17.27 -12.08 -35.35
N SER A 334 -16.52 -11.37 -34.50
CA SER A 334 -16.13 -11.82 -33.18
C SER A 334 -17.12 -11.37 -32.10
N PRO A 335 -17.52 -12.24 -31.16
CA PRO A 335 -18.31 -11.87 -29.99
C PRO A 335 -17.45 -11.18 -28.92
N LEU A 336 -16.69 -10.14 -29.31
CA LEU A 336 -15.75 -9.45 -28.43
C LEU A 336 -16.46 -8.87 -27.20
N GLU A 337 -15.94 -9.21 -26.02
CA GLU A 337 -16.33 -8.64 -24.73
C GLU A 337 -15.28 -7.66 -24.21
N SER A 338 -13.99 -7.92 -24.48
CA SER A 338 -12.88 -7.09 -24.01
C SER A 338 -11.79 -6.96 -25.07
N ILE A 339 -11.35 -5.73 -25.30
CA ILE A 339 -10.17 -5.42 -26.12
C ILE A 339 -9.28 -4.41 -25.41
N ASP A 340 -7.98 -4.73 -25.34
CA ASP A 340 -6.93 -3.82 -24.90
C ASP A 340 -5.77 -3.79 -25.90
N ILE A 341 -5.69 -2.71 -26.66
CA ILE A 341 -4.63 -2.43 -27.64
C ILE A 341 -3.81 -1.20 -27.23
N SER A 342 -3.87 -0.81 -25.95
CA SER A 342 -3.26 0.41 -25.44
C SER A 342 -1.73 0.38 -25.54
N GLU A 343 -1.07 1.53 -25.46
CA GLU A 343 0.38 1.62 -25.34
C GLU A 343 1.12 0.87 -26.45
N ASN A 344 0.78 1.24 -27.69
CA ASN A 344 1.35 0.72 -28.93
C ASN A 344 1.54 1.89 -29.93
N GLN A 345 1.88 1.58 -31.18
CA GLN A 345 2.07 2.55 -32.26
C GLN A 345 1.01 2.43 -33.36
N PHE A 346 -0.21 1.94 -33.05
CA PHE A 346 -1.28 1.83 -34.04
C PHE A 346 -1.70 3.21 -34.57
N SER A 347 -2.03 3.27 -35.86
CA SER A 347 -2.30 4.51 -36.59
C SER A 347 -3.46 4.34 -37.58
N GLY A 348 -3.90 5.45 -38.17
CA GLY A 348 -5.05 5.48 -39.07
C GLY A 348 -6.37 5.61 -38.31
N ASP A 349 -7.47 5.31 -39.01
CA ASP A 349 -8.82 5.43 -38.44
C ASP A 349 -9.04 4.44 -37.30
N PHE A 350 -9.88 4.84 -36.34
CA PHE A 350 -10.29 3.95 -35.25
C PHE A 350 -11.17 2.79 -35.78
N PRO A 351 -10.95 1.54 -35.35
CA PRO A 351 -11.67 0.37 -35.87
C PRO A 351 -13.18 0.50 -35.64
N MET A 352 -13.99 0.28 -36.69
CA MET A 352 -15.43 0.57 -36.62
C MET A 352 -16.29 -0.62 -36.16
N PHE A 353 -15.79 -1.85 -36.20
CA PHE A 353 -16.60 -3.05 -35.95
C PHE A 353 -16.36 -3.74 -34.59
N LEU A 354 -15.56 -3.16 -33.70
CA LEU A 354 -15.25 -3.81 -32.40
C LEU A 354 -16.50 -4.17 -31.58
N CYS A 355 -17.59 -3.41 -31.76
CA CYS A 355 -18.85 -3.63 -31.06
C CYS A 355 -20.01 -4.07 -31.96
N GLU A 356 -19.73 -4.60 -33.15
CA GLU A 356 -20.78 -5.03 -34.10
C GLU A 356 -21.71 -6.09 -33.47
N ASN A 357 -21.15 -6.99 -32.66
CA ASN A 357 -21.88 -8.04 -31.95
C ASN A 357 -22.55 -7.57 -30.64
N LYS A 358 -22.45 -6.29 -30.27
CA LYS A 358 -23.11 -5.68 -29.09
C LYS A 358 -22.78 -6.34 -27.75
N LYS A 359 -21.63 -7.01 -27.66
CA LYS A 359 -21.12 -7.65 -26.45
C LYS A 359 -19.95 -6.90 -25.80
N LEU A 360 -19.37 -5.92 -26.49
CA LEU A 360 -18.16 -5.24 -26.03
C LEU A 360 -18.43 -4.46 -24.74
N ARG A 361 -17.72 -4.81 -23.67
CA ARG A 361 -17.81 -4.21 -22.33
C ARG A 361 -16.59 -3.33 -22.05
N PHE A 362 -15.39 -3.77 -22.45
CA PHE A 362 -14.15 -3.05 -22.21
C PHE A 362 -13.48 -2.70 -23.55
N LEU A 363 -13.39 -1.40 -23.83
CA LEU A 363 -12.70 -0.83 -24.98
C LEU A 363 -11.55 0.03 -24.47
N LEU A 364 -10.34 -0.52 -24.55
CA LEU A 364 -9.10 0.13 -24.13
C LEU A 364 -8.16 0.25 -25.34
N ALA A 365 -7.85 1.48 -25.73
CA ALA A 365 -6.94 1.78 -26.83
C ALA A 365 -6.14 3.06 -26.55
N LEU A 366 -5.72 3.24 -25.30
CA LEU A 366 -5.02 4.44 -24.84
C LEU A 366 -3.62 4.51 -25.46
N GLN A 367 -3.02 5.70 -25.54
CA GLN A 367 -1.60 5.87 -25.87
C GLN A 367 -1.21 5.16 -27.17
N ASN A 368 -1.84 5.58 -28.25
CA ASN A 368 -1.57 5.13 -29.61
C ASN A 368 -1.52 6.35 -30.55
N ASN A 369 -1.51 6.11 -31.86
CA ASN A 369 -1.46 7.13 -32.89
C ASN A 369 -2.73 7.14 -33.77
N PHE A 370 -3.88 6.68 -33.24
CA PHE A 370 -5.15 6.71 -33.98
C PHE A 370 -5.56 8.15 -34.30
N SER A 371 -6.13 8.36 -35.48
CA SER A 371 -6.55 9.67 -35.98
C SER A 371 -7.91 9.62 -36.65
N GLY A 372 -8.39 10.76 -37.15
CA GLY A 372 -9.71 10.87 -37.77
C GLY A 372 -10.84 10.98 -36.74
N ASN A 373 -12.08 10.75 -37.18
CA ASN A 373 -13.27 10.89 -36.34
C ASN A 373 -13.59 9.58 -35.60
N PHE A 374 -14.18 9.67 -34.40
CA PHE A 374 -14.69 8.49 -33.72
C PHE A 374 -15.88 7.86 -34.49
N PRO A 375 -15.90 6.55 -34.77
CA PRO A 375 -16.91 5.93 -35.63
C PRO A 375 -18.33 5.98 -35.04
N LYS A 376 -19.32 6.27 -35.90
CA LYS A 376 -20.74 6.29 -35.51
C LYS A 376 -21.32 4.92 -35.13
N SER A 377 -20.67 3.82 -35.52
CA SER A 377 -21.11 2.45 -35.20
C SER A 377 -21.23 2.21 -33.69
N TYR A 378 -20.41 2.87 -32.87
CA TYR A 378 -20.39 2.73 -31.42
C TYR A 378 -21.64 3.28 -30.70
N VAL A 379 -22.49 4.04 -31.39
CA VAL A 379 -23.83 4.43 -30.89
C VAL A 379 -24.66 3.22 -30.45
N ARG A 380 -24.47 2.08 -31.12
CA ARG A 380 -25.16 0.81 -30.83
C ARG A 380 -24.52 0.00 -29.70
N CYS A 381 -23.39 0.44 -29.15
CA CYS A 381 -22.59 -0.31 -28.19
C CYS A 381 -23.13 -0.18 -26.75
N LYS A 382 -24.39 -0.55 -26.53
CA LYS A 382 -25.08 -0.37 -25.23
C LYS A 382 -24.53 -1.25 -24.11
N SER A 383 -23.68 -2.24 -24.44
CA SER A 383 -22.95 -3.11 -23.51
C SER A 383 -21.73 -2.47 -22.86
N LEU A 384 -21.27 -1.32 -23.36
CA LEU A 384 -19.97 -0.75 -22.98
C LEU A 384 -19.96 -0.26 -21.52
N GLU A 385 -18.98 -0.71 -20.75
CA GLU A 385 -18.76 -0.33 -19.34
C GLU A 385 -17.51 0.54 -19.17
N ARG A 386 -16.42 0.24 -19.89
CA ARG A 386 -15.18 1.01 -19.87
C ARG A 386 -14.82 1.46 -21.26
N PHE A 387 -14.85 2.76 -21.49
CA PHE A 387 -14.50 3.38 -22.76
C PHE A 387 -13.29 4.29 -22.57
N ARG A 388 -12.10 3.81 -22.96
CA ARG A 388 -10.85 4.55 -22.75
C ARG A 388 -10.01 4.56 -24.03
N ILE A 389 -9.92 5.73 -24.65
CA ILE A 389 -9.21 5.95 -25.93
C ILE A 389 -8.32 7.21 -25.86
N SER A 390 -7.88 7.56 -24.66
CA SER A 390 -7.08 8.74 -24.39
C SER A 390 -5.67 8.64 -24.96
N ARG A 391 -4.97 9.78 -25.08
CA ARG A 391 -3.59 9.87 -25.63
C ARG A 391 -3.52 9.32 -27.06
N ASN A 392 -4.35 9.84 -27.95
CA ASN A 392 -4.34 9.57 -29.39
C ASN A 392 -4.36 10.91 -30.15
N ARG A 393 -4.64 10.87 -31.46
CA ARG A 393 -4.84 12.03 -32.34
C ARG A 393 -6.27 12.05 -32.91
N LEU A 394 -7.23 11.50 -32.17
CA LEU A 394 -8.62 11.42 -32.59
C LEU A 394 -9.27 12.79 -32.51
N SER A 395 -10.13 13.09 -33.47
CA SER A 395 -10.68 14.43 -33.69
C SER A 395 -12.18 14.41 -34.00
N GLY A 396 -12.74 15.59 -34.26
CA GLY A 396 -14.15 15.74 -34.58
C GLY A 396 -15.07 15.58 -33.37
N ARG A 397 -16.36 15.37 -33.61
CA ARG A 397 -17.39 15.30 -32.56
C ARG A 397 -17.65 13.86 -32.13
N ILE A 398 -17.86 13.67 -30.83
CA ILE A 398 -18.43 12.42 -30.31
C ILE A 398 -19.92 12.38 -30.64
N PRO A 399 -20.43 11.29 -31.26
CA PRO A 399 -21.87 11.15 -31.55
C PRO A 399 -22.72 11.27 -30.28
N ASN A 400 -23.86 11.98 -30.38
CA ASN A 400 -24.70 12.30 -29.23
C ASN A 400 -25.10 11.05 -28.41
N GLU A 401 -25.43 9.97 -29.08
CA GLU A 401 -25.92 8.75 -28.47
C GLU A 401 -24.81 7.91 -27.80
N VAL A 402 -23.53 8.24 -28.04
CA VAL A 402 -22.39 7.68 -27.29
C VAL A 402 -22.30 8.30 -25.90
N TRP A 403 -22.75 9.54 -25.73
CA TRP A 403 -22.92 10.12 -24.39
C TRP A 403 -24.03 9.41 -23.58
N ALA A 404 -24.98 8.76 -24.25
CA ALA A 404 -26.12 8.03 -23.67
C ALA A 404 -25.93 6.50 -23.63
N LEU A 405 -24.72 6.03 -23.31
CA LEU A 405 -24.46 4.60 -23.12
C LEU A 405 -24.89 4.16 -21.71
N PRO A 406 -25.88 3.26 -21.56
CA PRO A 406 -26.56 3.04 -20.28
C PRO A 406 -25.71 2.31 -19.22
N LEU A 407 -24.71 1.53 -19.65
CA LEU A 407 -23.87 0.72 -18.76
C LEU A 407 -22.49 1.32 -18.52
N VAL A 408 -22.17 2.45 -19.15
CA VAL A 408 -20.83 3.03 -19.10
C VAL A 408 -20.54 3.56 -17.70
N LYS A 409 -19.39 3.17 -17.17
CA LYS A 409 -18.87 3.59 -15.85
C LYS A 409 -17.70 4.55 -15.98
N ILE A 410 -16.90 4.40 -17.03
CA ILE A 410 -15.73 5.25 -17.29
C ILE A 410 -15.74 5.68 -18.75
N ILE A 411 -15.66 6.99 -18.99
CA ILE A 411 -15.37 7.59 -20.29
C ILE A 411 -14.07 8.38 -20.15
N ASP A 412 -13.01 7.91 -20.81
CA ASP A 412 -11.69 8.54 -20.84
C ASP A 412 -11.28 8.83 -22.28
N LEU A 413 -11.42 10.11 -22.66
CA LEU A 413 -11.13 10.66 -23.99
C LEU A 413 -9.97 11.66 -23.95
N ALA A 414 -9.25 11.74 -22.83
CA ALA A 414 -8.25 12.77 -22.59
C ALA A 414 -7.10 12.77 -23.62
N TYR A 415 -6.40 13.88 -23.77
CA TYR A 415 -5.22 14.01 -24.65
C TYR A 415 -5.53 13.55 -26.09
N ASN A 416 -6.54 14.18 -26.70
CA ASN A 416 -6.94 13.99 -28.10
C ASN A 416 -7.27 15.38 -28.70
N ASP A 417 -7.75 15.38 -29.93
CA ASP A 417 -8.19 16.56 -30.68
C ASP A 417 -9.73 16.61 -30.83
N PHE A 418 -10.49 16.00 -29.89
CA PHE A 418 -11.96 15.99 -29.96
C PHE A 418 -12.54 17.40 -29.80
N SER A 419 -13.61 17.69 -30.53
CA SER A 419 -14.27 18.99 -30.60
C SER A 419 -15.79 18.87 -30.50
N GLY A 420 -16.48 20.00 -30.47
CA GLY A 420 -17.93 20.06 -30.28
C GLY A 420 -18.32 20.09 -28.79
N GLU A 421 -19.60 19.88 -28.52
CA GLU A 421 -20.17 20.00 -27.17
C GLU A 421 -20.41 18.63 -26.54
N VAL A 422 -20.47 18.57 -25.20
CA VAL A 422 -20.99 17.40 -24.49
C VAL A 422 -22.51 17.42 -24.61
N SER A 423 -23.12 16.39 -25.23
CA SER A 423 -24.57 16.33 -25.42
C SER A 423 -25.31 16.26 -24.08
N SER A 424 -26.50 16.88 -24.00
CA SER A 424 -27.44 16.69 -22.89
C SER A 424 -27.86 15.23 -22.69
N ASP A 425 -27.74 14.41 -23.74
CA ASP A 425 -28.00 12.97 -23.68
C ASP A 425 -27.09 12.23 -22.69
N ILE A 426 -25.99 12.86 -22.23
CA ILE A 426 -25.17 12.31 -21.15
C ILE A 426 -25.98 11.96 -19.90
N GLY A 427 -27.09 12.67 -19.65
CA GLY A 427 -27.98 12.40 -18.53
C GLY A 427 -28.63 11.01 -18.53
N PHE A 428 -28.56 10.26 -19.63
CA PHE A 428 -29.00 8.86 -19.69
C PHE A 428 -27.97 7.86 -19.16
N SER A 429 -26.70 8.24 -19.03
CA SER A 429 -25.60 7.38 -18.58
C SER A 429 -25.45 7.39 -17.06
N THR A 430 -26.51 7.04 -16.34
CA THR A 430 -26.59 7.18 -14.86
C THR A 430 -25.60 6.29 -14.08
N ASN A 431 -24.97 5.33 -14.75
CA ASN A 431 -23.93 4.47 -14.18
C ASN A 431 -22.51 5.05 -14.30
N LEU A 432 -22.35 6.25 -14.88
CA LEU A 432 -21.05 6.88 -15.09
C LEU A 432 -20.45 7.31 -13.74
N ASN A 433 -19.26 6.79 -13.44
CA ASN A 433 -18.46 7.12 -12.25
C ASN A 433 -17.35 8.13 -12.58
N GLU A 434 -16.72 7.99 -13.75
CA GLU A 434 -15.58 8.83 -14.13
C GLU A 434 -15.76 9.37 -15.56
N LEU A 435 -15.69 10.70 -15.68
CA LEU A 435 -15.67 11.40 -16.96
C LEU A 435 -14.37 12.20 -17.10
N ILE A 436 -13.52 11.81 -18.05
CA ILE A 436 -12.18 12.37 -18.24
C ILE A 436 -12.05 12.85 -19.69
N LEU A 437 -12.08 14.17 -19.87
CA LEU A 437 -12.02 14.86 -21.17
C LEU A 437 -10.80 15.80 -21.27
N VAL A 438 -9.86 15.70 -20.32
CA VAL A 438 -8.70 16.60 -20.17
C VAL A 438 -7.94 16.78 -21.49
N LYS A 439 -7.52 18.01 -21.79
CA LYS A 439 -6.68 18.36 -22.96
C LYS A 439 -7.30 17.87 -24.28
N ASN A 440 -8.38 18.53 -24.66
CA ASN A 440 -9.09 18.39 -25.94
C ASN A 440 -9.52 19.77 -26.45
N MET A 441 -10.38 19.82 -27.46
CA MET A 441 -11.01 21.03 -27.99
C MET A 441 -12.53 21.05 -27.76
N PHE A 442 -13.03 20.37 -26.71
CA PHE A 442 -14.46 20.43 -26.36
C PHE A 442 -14.87 21.86 -26.04
N SER A 443 -16.08 22.23 -26.41
CA SER A 443 -16.57 23.62 -26.39
C SER A 443 -18.04 23.67 -25.99
N GLY A 444 -18.61 24.88 -25.94
CA GLY A 444 -20.00 25.08 -25.55
C GLY A 444 -20.21 25.02 -24.04
N LYS A 445 -21.47 25.02 -23.62
CA LYS A 445 -21.85 25.00 -22.20
C LYS A 445 -21.81 23.59 -21.62
N LEU A 446 -21.52 23.48 -20.33
CA LEU A 446 -21.75 22.23 -19.60
C LEU A 446 -23.26 21.98 -19.50
N PRO A 447 -23.79 20.84 -20.00
CA PRO A 447 -25.22 20.58 -19.96
C PRO A 447 -25.71 20.36 -18.52
N SER A 448 -26.89 20.90 -18.19
CA SER A 448 -27.56 20.70 -16.89
C SER A 448 -27.80 19.22 -16.58
N ASP A 449 -27.95 18.39 -17.62
CA ASP A 449 -28.14 16.94 -17.51
C ASP A 449 -26.97 16.20 -16.85
N ILE A 450 -25.79 16.81 -16.73
CA ILE A 450 -24.69 16.27 -15.90
C ILE A 450 -25.20 15.99 -14.47
N GLY A 451 -26.11 16.81 -13.92
CA GLY A 451 -26.68 16.57 -12.60
C GLY A 451 -27.49 15.28 -12.45
N LYS A 452 -27.84 14.59 -13.55
CA LYS A 452 -28.49 13.26 -13.50
C LYS A 452 -27.50 12.11 -13.24
N LEU A 453 -26.19 12.38 -13.33
CA LEU A 453 -25.12 11.39 -13.16
C LEU A 453 -24.84 11.12 -11.67
N VAL A 454 -25.84 10.63 -10.94
CA VAL A 454 -25.79 10.53 -9.46
C VAL A 454 -24.65 9.68 -8.90
N ASN A 455 -24.05 8.81 -9.71
CA ASN A 455 -22.91 7.96 -9.36
C ASN A 455 -21.54 8.58 -9.71
N LEU A 456 -21.51 9.79 -10.29
CA LEU A 456 -20.27 10.42 -10.75
C LEU A 456 -19.37 10.78 -9.56
N GLU A 457 -18.18 10.20 -9.55
CA GLU A 457 -17.14 10.39 -8.52
C GLU A 457 -16.05 11.36 -8.97
N LYS A 458 -15.70 11.35 -10.27
CA LYS A 458 -14.63 12.17 -10.84
C LYS A 458 -15.09 12.85 -12.13
N LEU A 459 -14.90 14.16 -12.21
CA LEU A 459 -15.21 14.97 -13.37
C LEU A 459 -14.00 15.82 -13.76
N TYR A 460 -13.28 15.41 -14.81
CA TYR A 460 -12.05 16.04 -15.27
C TYR A 460 -12.22 16.59 -16.68
N LEU A 461 -12.35 17.91 -16.78
CA LEU A 461 -12.68 18.65 -18.00
C LEU A 461 -11.63 19.70 -18.36
N SER A 462 -10.48 19.67 -17.68
CA SER A 462 -9.49 20.73 -17.81
C SER A 462 -8.84 20.81 -19.19
N ASN A 463 -8.30 21.98 -19.52
CA ASN A 463 -7.64 22.26 -20.79
C ASN A 463 -8.58 22.00 -22.00
N ASN A 464 -9.70 22.71 -22.03
CA ASN A 464 -10.70 22.68 -23.10
C ASN A 464 -11.20 24.11 -23.39
N ASN A 465 -12.23 24.23 -24.24
CA ASN A 465 -12.89 25.48 -24.61
C ASN A 465 -14.31 25.59 -24.03
N PHE A 466 -14.61 24.96 -22.89
CA PHE A 466 -15.93 25.04 -22.26
C PHE A 466 -16.23 26.48 -21.84
N CYS A 467 -17.47 26.92 -22.01
CA CYS A 467 -17.91 28.30 -21.73
C CYS A 467 -19.26 28.33 -21.00
N GLY A 468 -19.74 29.54 -20.69
CA GLY A 468 -20.98 29.71 -19.91
C GLY A 468 -20.77 29.41 -18.42
N GLU A 469 -21.86 29.12 -17.72
CA GLU A 469 -21.85 28.95 -16.26
C GLU A 469 -21.70 27.47 -15.86
N ILE A 470 -21.21 27.22 -14.65
CA ILE A 470 -21.26 25.89 -14.03
C ILE A 470 -22.72 25.60 -13.66
N PRO A 471 -23.34 24.51 -14.13
CA PRO A 471 -24.77 24.25 -13.96
C PRO A 471 -25.14 24.01 -12.49
N SER A 472 -26.26 24.59 -12.05
CA SER A 472 -26.77 24.49 -10.67
C SER A 472 -27.15 23.05 -10.28
N GLU A 473 -27.45 22.21 -11.26
CA GLU A 473 -27.79 20.80 -11.12
C GLU A 473 -26.62 19.96 -10.55
N ILE A 474 -25.40 20.51 -10.50
CA ILE A 474 -24.23 19.85 -9.90
C ILE A 474 -24.46 19.45 -8.44
N LYS A 475 -25.36 20.12 -7.70
CA LYS A 475 -25.77 19.73 -6.33
C LYS A 475 -26.24 18.29 -6.19
N SER A 476 -26.70 17.68 -7.29
CA SER A 476 -27.21 16.31 -7.32
C SER A 476 -26.09 15.26 -7.31
N LEU A 477 -24.84 15.66 -7.61
CA LEU A 477 -23.68 14.77 -7.69
C LEU A 477 -23.10 14.48 -6.30
N LYS A 478 -23.86 13.74 -5.48
CA LYS A 478 -23.48 13.45 -4.08
C LYS A 478 -22.24 12.58 -3.92
N GLN A 479 -21.88 11.83 -4.96
CA GLN A 479 -20.69 10.98 -5.00
C GLN A 479 -19.42 11.72 -5.44
N LEU A 480 -19.56 12.96 -5.95
CA LEU A 480 -18.46 13.69 -6.54
C LEU A 480 -17.38 13.97 -5.49
N SER A 481 -16.19 13.45 -5.75
CA SER A 481 -15.01 13.57 -4.90
C SER A 481 -13.94 14.47 -5.49
N SER A 482 -13.91 14.61 -6.82
CA SER A 482 -12.91 15.40 -7.52
C SER A 482 -13.53 16.11 -8.73
N LEU A 483 -13.38 17.43 -8.79
CA LEU A 483 -13.88 18.29 -9.86
C LEU A 483 -12.76 19.18 -10.38
N HIS A 484 -12.33 18.94 -11.62
CA HIS A 484 -11.27 19.69 -12.30
C HIS A 484 -11.82 20.25 -13.60
N VAL A 485 -11.94 21.58 -13.68
CA VAL A 485 -12.44 22.30 -14.86
C VAL A 485 -11.51 23.44 -15.26
N GLU A 486 -10.28 23.42 -14.77
CA GLU A 486 -9.30 24.47 -14.98
C GLU A 486 -8.89 24.65 -16.44
N GLN A 487 -8.37 25.83 -16.79
CA GLN A 487 -7.95 26.16 -18.16
C GLN A 487 -9.10 25.99 -19.17
N ASN A 488 -10.20 26.70 -18.92
CA ASN A 488 -11.37 26.76 -19.79
C ASN A 488 -11.83 28.24 -19.93
N SER A 489 -12.99 28.46 -20.55
CA SER A 489 -13.63 29.77 -20.69
C SER A 489 -14.92 29.90 -19.86
N LEU A 490 -15.03 29.17 -18.74
CA LEU A 490 -16.21 29.22 -17.87
C LEU A 490 -16.35 30.61 -17.24
N SER A 491 -17.58 31.04 -17.03
CA SER A 491 -17.95 32.41 -16.65
C SER A 491 -19.11 32.40 -15.65
N GLY A 492 -19.52 33.57 -15.16
CA GLY A 492 -20.53 33.66 -14.10
C GLY A 492 -19.96 33.35 -12.73
N SER A 493 -20.81 33.23 -11.72
CA SER A 493 -20.39 32.96 -10.34
C SER A 493 -20.20 31.48 -10.04
N ILE A 494 -19.39 31.17 -9.03
CA ILE A 494 -19.36 29.83 -8.43
C ILE A 494 -20.77 29.55 -7.86
N PRO A 495 -21.49 28.52 -8.34
CA PRO A 495 -22.88 28.30 -7.94
C PRO A 495 -22.95 27.85 -6.47
N THR A 496 -23.91 28.40 -5.73
CA THR A 496 -24.11 28.05 -4.31
C THR A 496 -24.42 26.56 -4.13
N GLU A 497 -25.04 25.96 -5.14
CA GLU A 497 -25.41 24.57 -5.26
C GLU A 497 -24.22 23.62 -5.15
N LEU A 498 -23.02 24.03 -5.58
CA LEU A 498 -21.79 23.23 -5.51
C LEU A 498 -21.44 22.82 -4.07
N GLY A 499 -21.79 23.65 -3.08
CA GLY A 499 -21.59 23.34 -1.66
C GLY A 499 -22.27 22.05 -1.19
N HIS A 500 -23.27 21.56 -1.91
CA HIS A 500 -24.00 20.33 -1.56
C HIS A 500 -23.31 19.04 -2.05
N CYS A 501 -22.14 19.15 -2.68
CA CYS A 501 -21.27 18.02 -3.00
C CYS A 501 -20.39 17.66 -1.79
N GLU A 502 -21.00 17.10 -0.75
CA GLU A 502 -20.37 16.91 0.58
C GLU A 502 -19.12 15.99 0.59
N ARG A 503 -18.99 15.13 -0.43
CA ARG A 503 -17.86 14.20 -0.61
C ARG A 503 -16.70 14.81 -1.39
N LEU A 504 -16.83 16.05 -1.86
CA LEU A 504 -15.80 16.70 -2.65
C LEU A 504 -14.55 16.91 -1.79
N VAL A 505 -13.43 16.33 -2.24
CA VAL A 505 -12.11 16.42 -1.59
C VAL A 505 -11.23 17.42 -2.32
N ASP A 506 -11.35 17.45 -3.65
CA ASP A 506 -10.47 18.20 -4.53
C ASP A 506 -11.27 18.99 -5.57
N LEU A 507 -11.13 20.32 -5.52
CA LEU A 507 -11.85 21.27 -6.37
C LEU A 507 -10.86 22.22 -7.05
N ASN A 508 -10.78 22.10 -8.38
CA ASN A 508 -9.94 22.95 -9.21
C ASN A 508 -10.78 23.69 -10.27
N LEU A 509 -10.93 25.00 -10.07
CA LEU A 509 -11.66 25.92 -10.96
C LEU A 509 -10.71 26.94 -11.63
N ALA A 510 -9.40 26.73 -11.54
CA ALA A 510 -8.41 27.73 -11.90
C ALA A 510 -8.45 28.12 -13.40
N TRP A 511 -7.89 29.27 -13.75
CA TRP A 511 -7.70 29.70 -15.15
C TRP A 511 -9.01 29.66 -15.96
N ASN A 512 -10.01 30.38 -15.48
CA ASN A 512 -11.31 30.57 -16.11
C ASN A 512 -11.69 32.07 -16.08
N SER A 513 -12.94 32.40 -16.39
CA SER A 513 -13.52 33.76 -16.29
C SER A 513 -14.59 33.86 -15.20
N LEU A 514 -14.51 33.04 -14.13
CA LEU A 514 -15.47 33.05 -13.03
C LEU A 514 -15.41 34.39 -12.27
N SER A 515 -16.56 34.90 -11.85
CA SER A 515 -16.70 36.21 -11.21
C SER A 515 -17.57 36.16 -9.95
N GLY A 516 -17.74 37.28 -9.25
CA GLY A 516 -18.49 37.31 -7.99
C GLY A 516 -17.67 36.74 -6.82
N ASN A 517 -18.34 36.44 -5.71
CA ASN A 517 -17.69 36.07 -4.45
C ASN A 517 -17.64 34.54 -4.26
N ILE A 518 -16.77 34.08 -3.36
CA ILE A 518 -16.80 32.68 -2.86
C ILE A 518 -18.11 32.48 -2.07
N PRO A 519 -18.98 31.53 -2.44
CA PRO A 519 -20.28 31.37 -1.77
C PRO A 519 -20.14 30.68 -0.42
N GLN A 520 -20.94 31.12 0.56
CA GLN A 520 -20.96 30.58 1.94
C GLN A 520 -21.17 29.07 1.97
N SER A 521 -21.91 28.52 1.01
CA SER A 521 -22.20 27.08 0.91
C SER A 521 -20.95 26.21 0.73
N VAL A 522 -19.79 26.78 0.36
CA VAL A 522 -18.51 26.05 0.35
C VAL A 522 -18.20 25.43 1.71
N SER A 523 -18.64 26.04 2.82
CA SER A 523 -18.47 25.50 4.17
C SER A 523 -19.20 24.17 4.41
N LEU A 524 -20.16 23.80 3.55
CA LEU A 524 -20.89 22.53 3.66
C LEU A 524 -20.07 21.35 3.12
N MET A 525 -19.03 21.60 2.31
CA MET A 525 -18.14 20.57 1.79
C MET A 525 -17.12 20.16 2.86
N SER A 526 -17.59 19.44 3.88
CA SER A 526 -16.79 19.05 5.05
C SER A 526 -15.55 18.19 4.73
N SER A 527 -15.55 17.51 3.59
CA SER A 527 -14.43 16.67 3.12
C SER A 527 -13.41 17.44 2.27
N LEU A 528 -13.70 18.70 1.92
CA LEU A 528 -12.88 19.48 0.99
C LEU A 528 -11.52 19.76 1.62
N ASN A 529 -10.49 19.48 0.83
CA ASN A 529 -9.11 19.53 1.28
C ASN A 529 -8.20 20.32 0.33
N SER A 530 -8.44 20.24 -0.99
CA SER A 530 -7.78 21.08 -1.98
C SER A 530 -8.79 21.99 -2.67
N LEU A 531 -8.49 23.29 -2.72
CA LEU A 531 -9.31 24.32 -3.35
C LEU A 531 -8.46 25.28 -4.17
N ASN A 532 -8.49 25.12 -5.48
CA ASN A 532 -7.79 26.02 -6.41
C ASN A 532 -8.79 26.88 -7.19
N LEU A 533 -8.71 28.19 -6.99
CA LEU A 533 -9.54 29.22 -7.65
C LEU A 533 -8.70 30.22 -8.45
N SER A 534 -7.40 29.98 -8.64
CA SER A 534 -6.49 30.97 -9.21
C SER A 534 -6.81 31.34 -10.66
N GLY A 535 -6.35 32.51 -11.13
CA GLY A 535 -6.53 32.92 -12.52
C GLY A 535 -8.00 33.11 -12.93
N ASN A 536 -8.78 33.82 -12.13
CA ASN A 536 -10.20 34.11 -12.39
C ASN A 536 -10.50 35.62 -12.20
N LYS A 537 -11.78 36.00 -12.19
CA LYS A 537 -12.27 37.37 -11.96
C LYS A 537 -13.06 37.47 -10.65
N LEU A 538 -12.73 36.63 -9.66
CA LEU A 538 -13.45 36.57 -8.39
C LEU A 538 -13.17 37.82 -7.54
N THR A 539 -14.21 38.32 -6.87
CA THR A 539 -14.22 39.55 -6.09
C THR A 539 -14.58 39.28 -4.62
N GLY A 540 -14.65 40.33 -3.81
CA GLY A 540 -15.01 40.24 -2.39
C GLY A 540 -13.84 39.83 -1.51
N SER A 541 -14.13 39.46 -0.26
CA SER A 541 -13.14 38.99 0.71
C SER A 541 -13.02 37.47 0.72
N ILE A 542 -11.83 36.98 1.04
CA ILE A 542 -11.60 35.56 1.34
C ILE A 542 -12.34 35.24 2.65
N PRO A 543 -13.35 34.35 2.66
CA PRO A 543 -14.20 34.19 3.83
C PRO A 543 -13.54 33.44 4.99
N ASP A 544 -13.82 33.88 6.22
CA ASP A 544 -13.24 33.32 7.45
C ASP A 544 -13.65 31.85 7.72
N TYR A 545 -14.81 31.41 7.21
CA TYR A 545 -15.24 30.02 7.40
C TYR A 545 -14.29 29.01 6.73
N LEU A 546 -13.48 29.42 5.74
CA LEU A 546 -12.47 28.56 5.13
C LEU A 546 -11.41 28.11 6.14
N VAL A 547 -11.16 28.90 7.19
CA VAL A 547 -10.25 28.55 8.29
C VAL A 547 -10.72 27.31 9.05
N THR A 548 -12.05 27.16 9.20
CA THR A 548 -12.64 26.02 9.91
C THR A 548 -12.65 24.75 9.08
N MET A 549 -12.36 24.85 7.78
CA MET A 549 -12.27 23.71 6.86
C MET A 549 -10.87 23.08 6.94
N LYS A 550 -10.77 21.76 6.75
CA LYS A 550 -9.50 21.00 6.82
C LYS A 550 -8.70 21.08 5.51
N LEU A 551 -8.54 22.29 4.99
CA LEU A 551 -7.82 22.55 3.75
C LEU A 551 -6.30 22.38 3.97
N SER A 552 -5.64 21.64 3.09
CA SER A 552 -4.17 21.52 3.07
C SER A 552 -3.52 22.17 1.86
N SER A 553 -4.33 22.58 0.87
CA SER A 553 -3.83 23.23 -0.33
C SER A 553 -4.90 24.19 -0.84
N VAL A 554 -4.57 25.47 -0.91
CA VAL A 554 -5.42 26.46 -1.57
C VAL A 554 -4.59 27.39 -2.43
N ASP A 555 -5.22 27.89 -3.50
CA ASP A 555 -4.64 28.91 -4.37
C ASP A 555 -5.74 29.87 -4.83
N PHE A 556 -5.57 31.15 -4.50
CA PHE A 556 -6.47 32.25 -4.84
C PHE A 556 -5.76 33.30 -5.71
N SER A 557 -4.56 33.01 -6.23
CA SER A 557 -3.75 33.96 -6.98
C SER A 557 -4.45 34.41 -8.27
N GLU A 558 -4.01 35.55 -8.84
CA GLU A 558 -4.50 36.09 -10.11
C GLU A 558 -6.03 36.27 -10.14
N ASN A 559 -6.56 37.00 -9.16
CA ASN A 559 -7.99 37.32 -9.02
C ASN A 559 -8.20 38.81 -8.67
N LEU A 560 -9.45 39.20 -8.34
CA LEU A 560 -9.84 40.54 -7.91
C LEU A 560 -10.25 40.57 -6.43
N PHE A 561 -9.74 39.66 -5.60
CA PHE A 561 -10.06 39.62 -4.18
C PHE A 561 -9.55 40.86 -3.46
N SER A 562 -10.24 41.21 -2.37
CA SER A 562 -9.97 42.40 -1.57
C SER A 562 -10.23 42.19 -0.09
N GLY A 563 -9.58 42.97 0.76
CA GLY A 563 -9.72 42.86 2.20
C GLY A 563 -8.67 41.96 2.82
N ARG A 564 -8.91 41.56 4.07
CA ARG A 564 -7.92 40.86 4.89
C ARG A 564 -7.81 39.39 4.48
N ILE A 565 -6.59 38.87 4.41
CA ILE A 565 -6.33 37.43 4.30
C ILE A 565 -6.45 36.79 5.70
N PRO A 566 -7.27 35.74 5.89
CA PRO A 566 -7.31 34.99 7.14
C PRO A 566 -5.94 34.38 7.47
N SER A 567 -5.45 34.59 8.69
CA SER A 567 -4.07 34.30 9.07
C SER A 567 -3.71 32.81 8.91
N ASP A 568 -4.62 31.91 9.29
CA ASP A 568 -4.40 30.45 9.16
C ASP A 568 -4.32 30.01 7.69
N ILE A 569 -5.14 30.60 6.82
CA ILE A 569 -5.12 30.33 5.38
C ILE A 569 -3.84 30.87 4.74
N PHE A 570 -3.33 32.02 5.20
CA PHE A 570 -2.04 32.55 4.75
C PHE A 570 -0.88 31.63 5.13
N ILE A 571 -0.87 31.11 6.36
CA ILE A 571 0.16 30.17 6.84
C ILE A 571 0.10 28.85 6.07
N ILE A 572 -1.11 28.34 5.81
CA ILE A 572 -1.33 27.06 5.10
C ILE A 572 -0.83 27.10 3.63
N SER A 573 -0.93 28.26 2.98
CA SER A 573 -0.84 28.35 1.51
C SER A 573 0.40 29.10 1.02
N GLY A 574 1.04 29.84 1.92
CA GLY A 574 2.12 30.74 1.58
C GLY A 574 1.69 31.94 0.75
N GLU A 575 2.61 32.89 0.58
CA GLU A 575 2.37 34.17 -0.11
C GLU A 575 1.94 34.01 -1.57
N LYS A 576 2.48 33.00 -2.27
CA LYS A 576 2.22 32.75 -3.69
C LYS A 576 0.75 32.50 -3.99
N ALA A 577 0.01 31.90 -3.06
CA ALA A 577 -1.42 31.60 -3.21
C ALA A 577 -2.31 32.86 -3.29
N PHE A 578 -1.77 34.07 -3.12
CA PHE A 578 -2.56 35.31 -3.12
C PHE A 578 -2.02 36.38 -4.10
N VAL A 579 -0.93 36.10 -4.81
CA VAL A 579 -0.30 37.02 -5.78
C VAL A 579 -1.31 37.45 -6.86
N GLY A 580 -1.16 38.65 -7.42
CA GLY A 580 -2.06 39.19 -8.45
C GLY A 580 -3.33 39.87 -7.91
N ASN A 581 -3.67 39.70 -6.63
CA ASN A 581 -4.84 40.34 -5.99
C ASN A 581 -4.49 41.67 -5.32
N LYS A 582 -4.62 42.79 -6.05
CA LYS A 582 -4.22 44.13 -5.56
C LYS A 582 -4.99 44.64 -4.33
N GLY A 583 -6.19 44.10 -4.09
CA GLY A 583 -7.05 44.51 -2.98
C GLY A 583 -6.77 43.78 -1.67
N LEU A 584 -5.98 42.70 -1.69
CA LEU A 584 -5.72 41.89 -0.51
C LEU A 584 -4.64 42.53 0.38
N CYS A 585 -4.79 42.31 1.68
CA CYS A 585 -3.83 42.77 2.67
C CYS A 585 -3.62 41.75 3.80
N VAL A 586 -2.43 41.79 4.38
CA VAL A 586 -1.96 40.90 5.46
C VAL A 586 -1.92 41.67 6.79
N GLU A 587 -2.08 40.98 7.91
CA GLU A 587 -1.92 41.59 9.24
C GLU A 587 -0.49 42.05 9.51
N GLU A 588 -0.35 43.12 10.30
CA GLU A 588 0.94 43.75 10.63
C GLU A 588 1.96 42.79 11.30
N ASN A 589 1.49 41.72 11.94
CA ASN A 589 2.32 40.70 12.60
C ASN A 589 2.86 39.61 11.65
N LEU A 590 2.32 39.52 10.44
CA LEU A 590 2.75 38.58 9.41
C LEU A 590 3.55 39.39 8.37
N GLN A 591 4.86 39.54 8.58
CA GLN A 591 5.69 40.30 7.64
C GLN A 591 5.74 39.57 6.28
N PRO A 592 5.20 40.14 5.20
CA PRO A 592 5.35 39.55 3.88
C PRO A 592 6.79 39.73 3.37
N SER A 593 7.20 38.92 2.39
CA SER A 593 8.56 38.95 1.86
C SER A 593 8.93 40.34 1.30
N ARG A 594 10.22 40.72 1.30
CA ARG A 594 10.67 42.07 0.86
C ARG A 594 10.27 42.45 -0.59
N ASN A 595 9.82 41.50 -1.40
CA ASN A 595 9.36 41.67 -2.79
C ASN A 595 7.86 41.34 -2.99
N SER A 596 7.07 41.44 -1.92
CA SER A 596 5.63 41.14 -1.89
C SER A 596 4.77 42.26 -2.50
N ASP A 597 3.82 41.90 -3.37
CA ASP A 597 2.76 42.81 -3.83
C ASP A 597 1.63 43.01 -2.79
N LEU A 598 1.60 42.20 -1.73
CA LEU A 598 0.60 42.29 -0.65
C LEU A 598 0.93 43.43 0.32
N LYS A 599 -0.10 44.23 0.65
CA LYS A 599 0.00 45.38 1.56
C LYS A 599 -0.37 44.99 2.98
N ILE A 600 0.08 45.76 3.97
CA ILE A 600 -0.39 45.63 5.36
C ILE A 600 -1.77 46.30 5.48
N CYS A 601 -2.74 45.63 6.12
CA CYS A 601 -4.09 46.19 6.28
C CYS A 601 -4.06 47.44 7.18
N VAL A 602 -4.28 48.62 6.59
CA VAL A 602 -4.40 49.88 7.35
C VAL A 602 -5.82 49.97 7.93
N LYS A 603 -5.95 50.03 9.26
CA LYS A 603 -7.25 50.29 9.90
C LYS A 603 -7.78 51.66 9.45
N SER A 604 -8.78 51.64 8.56
CA SER A 604 -9.55 52.84 8.18
C SER A 604 -10.34 53.35 9.39
N HIS A 605 -9.90 54.47 9.98
CA HIS A 605 -10.67 55.25 10.95
C HIS A 605 -11.83 55.99 10.25
N GLY A 606 -12.92 55.27 9.99
CA GLY A 606 -14.20 55.84 9.55
C GLY A 606 -15.06 56.28 10.74
N GLN A 607 -15.05 57.58 11.02
CA GLN A 607 -15.99 58.38 11.83
C GLN A 607 -16.21 58.00 13.32
N LYS A 608 -15.47 58.68 14.20
CA LYS A 608 -16.07 59.43 15.33
C LYS A 608 -15.31 60.75 15.51
N ARG A 609 -15.86 61.79 14.91
CA ARG A 609 -15.60 63.20 15.22
C ARG A 609 -16.00 63.40 16.68
N GLY A 610 -15.06 63.69 17.58
CA GLY A 610 -15.34 63.99 18.98
C GLY A 610 -14.53 63.19 20.00
N PHE A 611 -13.20 63.18 19.90
CA PHE A 611 -12.32 62.77 21.01
C PHE A 611 -10.97 63.51 21.01
N ALA A 612 -10.94 64.72 20.44
CA ALA A 612 -9.75 65.58 20.48
C ALA A 612 -9.62 66.37 21.80
N ASP A 613 -10.66 66.44 22.64
CA ASP A 613 -10.67 67.26 23.87
C ASP A 613 -10.30 66.51 25.17
N LYS A 614 -9.88 65.24 25.10
CA LYS A 614 -9.53 64.46 26.31
C LYS A 614 -8.04 64.13 26.48
N ILE A 615 -7.18 64.49 25.52
CA ILE A 615 -5.73 64.24 25.61
C ILE A 615 -4.97 65.46 26.18
N VAL A 616 -5.56 66.66 26.18
CA VAL A 616 -4.94 67.87 26.76
C VAL A 616 -4.99 67.92 28.30
N LEU A 617 -5.86 67.13 28.95
CA LEU A 617 -6.01 67.13 30.41
C LEU A 617 -5.05 66.17 31.14
N LEU A 618 -4.56 65.11 30.47
CA LEU A 618 -3.64 64.14 31.09
C LEU A 618 -2.17 64.60 31.10
N SER A 619 -1.77 65.48 30.19
CA SER A 619 -0.42 66.06 30.16
C SER A 619 -0.16 67.06 31.31
N PHE A 620 -1.21 67.66 31.88
CA PHE A 620 -1.09 68.59 33.01
C PHE A 620 -0.93 67.87 34.37
N ILE A 621 -1.49 66.66 34.54
CA ILE A 621 -1.45 65.92 35.81
C ILE A 621 -0.07 65.24 36.01
N ALA A 622 0.55 64.76 34.93
CA ALA A 622 1.88 64.13 34.99
C ALA A 622 3.02 65.13 35.28
N SER A 623 2.88 66.38 34.84
CA SER A 623 3.89 67.43 35.07
C SER A 623 3.91 67.93 36.53
N MET A 624 2.76 67.93 37.21
CA MET A 624 2.65 68.31 38.63
C MET A 624 3.21 67.24 39.59
N PHE A 625 3.12 65.96 39.24
CA PHE A 625 3.66 64.86 40.08
C PHE A 625 5.20 64.77 40.05
N ALA A 626 5.83 65.12 38.92
CA ALA A 626 7.28 65.13 38.77
C ALA A 626 7.97 66.25 39.59
N LEU A 627 7.30 67.39 39.76
CA LEU A 627 7.80 68.54 40.53
C LEU A 627 7.75 68.31 42.05
N ILE A 628 6.79 67.53 42.55
CA ILE A 628 6.64 67.20 43.98
C ILE A 628 7.70 66.16 44.43
N LEU A 629 8.04 65.19 43.57
CA LEU A 629 9.08 64.20 43.88
C LEU A 629 10.50 64.79 43.91
N ALA A 630 10.78 65.80 43.08
CA ALA A 630 12.09 66.47 43.05
C ALA A 630 12.36 67.30 44.32
N VAL A 631 11.32 67.88 44.94
CA VAL A 631 11.44 68.64 46.20
C VAL A 631 11.59 67.71 47.42
N PHE A 632 10.95 66.54 47.41
CA PHE A 632 11.07 65.55 48.50
C PHE A 632 12.47 64.91 48.57
N LEU A 633 13.10 64.68 47.40
CA LEU A 633 14.47 64.15 47.31
C LEU A 633 15.56 65.17 47.67
N LEU A 634 15.27 66.48 47.61
CA LEU A 634 16.19 67.53 48.05
C LEU A 634 16.16 67.79 49.57
N LEU A 635 15.11 67.36 50.29
CA LEU A 635 15.00 67.56 51.74
C LEU A 635 15.50 66.38 52.59
N SER A 636 15.50 65.15 52.07
CA SER A 636 15.98 63.99 52.84
C SER A 636 17.49 63.74 52.77
N CYS A 637 18.24 64.45 51.93
CA CYS A 637 19.70 64.36 51.86
C CYS A 637 20.41 65.49 52.61
N ARG A 638 20.05 65.75 53.87
CA ARG A 638 20.92 66.40 54.87
C ARG A 638 20.59 65.96 56.30
N HIS A 639 20.82 64.68 56.63
CA HIS A 639 21.19 64.34 58.01
C HIS A 639 22.02 63.05 58.13
N ASN A 640 23.32 63.24 58.39
CA ASN A 640 24.30 62.42 59.13
C ASN A 640 24.79 61.05 58.62
N ILE A 641 25.90 61.10 57.88
CA ILE A 641 27.30 60.83 58.31
C ILE A 641 27.53 60.08 59.65
N LYS A 642 28.22 58.94 59.60
CA LYS A 642 29.61 58.69 60.10
C LYS A 642 30.07 57.31 59.58
N GLN A 643 31.00 57.23 58.60
CA GLN A 643 32.48 57.25 58.70
C GLN A 643 33.04 56.12 59.57
N HIS A 644 34.17 55.47 59.33
CA HIS A 644 35.26 55.32 58.33
C HIS A 644 36.18 54.30 59.06
N GLY A 645 37.02 53.43 58.50
CA GLY A 645 37.63 53.19 57.20
C GLY A 645 38.92 52.39 57.50
N VAL A 646 39.46 51.68 56.48
CA VAL A 646 40.90 51.35 56.30
C VAL A 646 41.45 50.25 57.26
N GLU A 647 42.11 49.16 56.89
CA GLU A 647 42.81 48.72 55.67
C GLU A 647 43.12 47.19 55.72
N ASN A 648 43.40 46.65 54.53
CA ASN A 648 44.36 45.59 54.19
C ASN A 648 44.16 44.09 54.51
N ASN A 649 44.32 43.34 53.40
CA ASN A 649 44.95 42.04 53.20
C ASN A 649 44.16 40.73 53.39
N LEU A 650 44.08 40.01 52.25
CA LEU A 650 44.34 38.58 52.04
C LEU A 650 43.74 37.58 53.04
N GLN A 651 42.74 36.82 52.59
CA GLN A 651 42.90 35.37 52.36
C GLN A 651 41.65 34.81 51.69
N GLY A 652 41.86 33.94 50.70
CA GLY A 652 40.78 33.18 50.09
C GLY A 652 40.18 32.17 51.05
N GLN A 653 38.98 31.68 50.72
CA GLN A 653 38.67 30.26 50.70
C GLN A 653 37.24 30.00 50.19
N ASN A 654 37.18 29.05 49.25
CA ASN A 654 36.13 28.05 49.06
C ASN A 654 34.83 28.43 48.31
N GLU A 655 34.93 28.56 46.98
CA GLU A 655 33.87 28.10 46.06
C GLU A 655 33.92 26.56 45.83
N ALA A 656 34.30 25.81 46.86
CA ALA A 656 34.30 24.36 46.87
C ALA A 656 33.27 23.88 47.90
N ASN A 657 32.00 23.80 47.48
CA ASN A 657 30.98 22.84 47.94
C ASN A 657 29.55 23.32 47.61
N GLN A 658 29.23 23.48 46.33
CA GLN A 658 27.84 23.22 45.92
C GLN A 658 27.72 21.73 45.60
N LYS A 659 26.99 21.03 46.47
CA LYS A 659 26.72 19.60 46.38
C LYS A 659 25.86 19.32 45.15
N TRP A 660 26.25 18.35 44.32
CA TRP A 660 25.47 17.91 43.16
C TRP A 660 24.03 17.57 43.58
N LYS A 661 23.03 18.09 42.86
CA LYS A 661 21.67 17.56 42.94
C LYS A 661 21.57 16.40 41.96
N LEU A 662 21.65 15.18 42.49
CA LEU A 662 21.45 13.94 41.75
C LEU A 662 19.98 13.51 41.90
N ALA A 663 19.27 13.41 40.78
CA ALA A 663 18.03 12.65 40.72
C ALA A 663 18.35 11.33 40.00
N SER A 664 18.42 10.23 40.77
CA SER A 664 18.61 8.89 40.24
C SER A 664 17.26 8.18 40.16
N PHE A 665 16.94 7.65 38.98
CA PHE A 665 15.63 7.06 38.68
C PHE A 665 15.69 5.53 38.62
N ASP A 666 16.87 4.94 38.87
CA ASP A 666 17.10 3.50 38.93
C ASP A 666 18.21 3.13 39.93
N ARG A 667 18.31 1.83 40.26
CA ARG A 667 19.23 1.25 41.27
C ARG A 667 20.73 1.34 40.94
N ILE A 668 21.14 2.09 39.91
CA ILE A 668 22.56 2.29 39.61
C ILE A 668 23.07 3.41 40.52
N ASP A 669 23.97 3.05 41.44
CA ASP A 669 24.59 3.98 42.39
C ASP A 669 25.70 4.75 41.64
N ILE A 670 25.32 5.91 41.09
CA ILE A 670 26.13 6.74 40.19
C ILE A 670 26.89 7.79 41.01
N ASP A 671 28.22 7.78 40.92
CA ASP A 671 29.07 8.81 41.52
C ASP A 671 29.13 10.04 40.61
N ALA A 672 28.75 11.20 41.14
CA ALA A 672 28.71 12.45 40.39
C ALA A 672 30.10 12.89 39.91
N ASP A 673 31.17 12.53 40.63
CA ASP A 673 32.53 12.91 40.26
C ASP A 673 33.10 12.06 39.10
N GLU A 674 32.49 10.90 38.80
CA GLU A 674 32.86 10.05 37.64
C GLU A 674 32.29 10.54 36.32
N ILE A 675 31.15 11.23 36.36
CA ILE A 675 30.43 11.70 35.17
C ILE A 675 30.93 13.07 34.68
N CYS A 676 31.66 13.81 35.53
CA CYS A 676 31.98 15.21 35.26
C CYS A 676 33.40 15.44 34.72
N ASN A 677 34.26 14.42 34.73
CA ASN A 677 35.57 14.42 34.08
C ASN A 677 35.47 13.73 32.72
N LEU A 678 34.78 14.38 31.78
CA LEU A 678 34.56 13.86 30.43
C LEU A 678 35.79 14.11 29.56
N ASP A 679 36.34 13.03 29.00
CA ASP A 679 37.43 13.07 28.04
C ASP A 679 36.90 13.35 26.63
N GLU A 680 37.56 14.22 25.87
CA GLU A 680 37.19 14.54 24.49
C GLU A 680 37.40 13.34 23.54
N ASP A 681 38.31 12.42 23.88
CA ASP A 681 38.52 11.19 23.11
C ASP A 681 37.34 10.20 23.24
N ASN A 682 36.43 10.41 24.19
CA ASN A 682 35.26 9.57 24.45
C ASN A 682 33.95 10.09 23.85
N VAL A 683 34.01 11.12 22.99
CA VAL A 683 32.82 11.67 22.30
C VAL A 683 32.27 10.66 21.28
N ILE A 684 31.01 10.29 21.44
CA ILE A 684 30.28 9.36 20.54
C ILE A 684 29.21 10.06 19.71
N GLY A 685 28.96 11.36 19.94
CA GLY A 685 28.04 12.17 19.15
C GLY A 685 28.13 13.65 19.50
N SER A 686 27.93 14.53 18.53
CA SER A 686 27.93 15.99 18.74
C SER A 686 26.90 16.67 17.83
N GLY A 687 26.11 17.60 18.37
CA GLY A 687 25.04 18.28 17.63
C GLY A 687 24.48 19.51 18.35
N GLY A 688 23.38 20.06 17.83
CA GLY A 688 22.78 21.32 18.33
C GLY A 688 22.27 21.28 19.77
N THR A 689 22.10 20.09 20.36
CA THR A 689 21.63 19.88 21.74
C THR A 689 22.77 19.61 22.73
N GLY A 690 24.01 19.38 22.27
CA GLY A 690 25.17 19.10 23.12
C GLY A 690 26.13 18.03 22.57
N LYS A 691 27.09 17.60 23.41
CA LYS A 691 28.01 16.48 23.13
C LYS A 691 27.60 15.26 23.95
N VAL A 692 27.70 14.07 23.37
CA VAL A 692 27.44 12.80 24.04
C VAL A 692 28.74 12.02 24.18
N TYR A 693 29.00 11.54 25.39
CA TYR A 693 30.23 10.85 25.77
C TYR A 693 29.93 9.42 26.18
N ARG A 694 30.79 8.48 25.78
CA ARG A 694 30.79 7.11 26.33
C ARG A 694 31.55 7.11 27.64
N VAL A 695 30.91 6.69 28.73
CA VAL A 695 31.53 6.66 30.06
C VAL A 695 31.44 5.25 30.63
N GLU A 696 32.58 4.71 31.03
CA GLU A 696 32.66 3.41 31.71
C GLU A 696 32.67 3.63 33.22
N LEU A 697 31.66 3.10 33.92
CA LEU A 697 31.50 3.30 35.36
C LEU A 697 32.47 2.40 36.14
N LYS A 698 33.08 2.93 37.21
CA LYS A 698 34.05 2.14 38.00
C LYS A 698 33.39 0.91 38.65
N LYS A 699 34.20 -0.11 38.95
CA LYS A 699 33.80 -1.38 39.60
C LYS A 699 32.89 -2.29 38.74
N ASN A 700 33.13 -2.39 37.44
CA ASN A 700 32.36 -3.25 36.50
C ASN A 700 30.84 -2.97 36.50
N ARG A 701 30.43 -1.71 36.66
CA ARG A 701 29.01 -1.31 36.75
C ARG A 701 28.36 -1.03 35.39
N GLY A 702 29.07 -1.32 34.29
CA GLY A 702 28.58 -1.13 32.93
C GLY A 702 28.98 0.20 32.29
N ILE A 703 28.51 0.41 31.06
CA ILE A 703 28.81 1.58 30.23
C ILE A 703 27.54 2.43 30.12
N VAL A 704 27.68 3.75 30.22
CA VAL A 704 26.58 4.71 30.07
C VAL A 704 26.92 5.76 29.01
N ALA A 705 25.89 6.36 28.42
CA ALA A 705 26.02 7.52 27.55
C ALA A 705 25.71 8.79 28.35
N VAL A 706 26.63 9.75 28.36
CA VAL A 706 26.47 11.02 29.08
C VAL A 706 26.31 12.16 28.08
N LYS A 707 25.11 12.75 28.00
CA LYS A 707 24.83 13.94 27.17
C LYS A 707 25.12 15.20 28.00
N GLN A 708 26.18 15.92 27.65
CA GLN A 708 26.54 17.22 28.21
C GLN A 708 25.87 18.34 27.41
N LEU A 709 25.20 19.25 28.12
CA LEU A 709 24.36 20.28 27.53
C LEU A 709 25.14 21.61 27.33
N GLY A 710 24.94 22.26 26.17
CA GLY A 710 25.64 23.50 25.78
C GLY A 710 25.15 24.78 26.48
N LYS A 711 25.99 25.83 26.54
CA LYS A 711 25.75 27.09 27.30
C LYS A 711 24.80 28.13 26.65
N GLY A 712 23.98 27.78 25.64
CA GLY A 712 23.11 28.71 24.87
C GLY A 712 21.60 28.43 24.96
N ASN A 713 20.78 29.11 24.14
CA ASN A 713 19.28 29.16 24.08
C ASN A 713 18.48 27.82 24.13
N GLY A 714 19.10 26.66 24.36
CA GLY A 714 18.46 25.34 24.49
C GLY A 714 17.73 25.08 25.80
N VAL A 715 17.41 26.10 26.61
CA VAL A 715 16.83 25.90 27.95
C VAL A 715 15.42 25.26 27.90
N ASN A 716 14.65 25.51 26.83
CA ASN A 716 13.27 25.01 26.68
C ASN A 716 13.16 23.62 26.02
N SER A 717 14.10 23.22 25.16
CA SER A 717 14.12 21.87 24.57
C SER A 717 14.55 20.81 25.59
N LEU A 718 15.45 21.20 26.50
CA LEU A 718 16.08 20.29 27.47
C LEU A 718 15.22 20.01 28.70
N ALA A 719 14.30 20.91 29.05
CA ALA A 719 13.32 20.67 30.11
C ALA A 719 12.29 19.61 29.68
N ALA A 720 11.89 19.60 28.40
CA ALA A 720 10.94 18.63 27.86
C ALA A 720 11.52 17.20 27.83
N GLU A 721 12.77 17.04 27.39
CA GLU A 721 13.45 15.73 27.36
C GLU A 721 13.59 15.13 28.77
N MET A 722 13.88 15.96 29.79
CA MET A 722 13.91 15.54 31.19
C MET A 722 12.52 15.15 31.74
N GLU A 723 11.52 16.02 31.55
CA GLU A 723 10.15 15.82 32.06
C GLU A 723 9.48 14.58 31.46
N ILE A 724 9.75 14.29 30.18
CA ILE A 724 9.20 13.13 29.48
C ILE A 724 9.92 11.85 29.88
N LEU A 725 11.26 11.80 29.79
CA LEU A 725 12.03 10.58 30.06
C LEU A 725 12.01 10.13 31.52
N GLU A 726 11.73 11.03 32.47
CA GLU A 726 11.51 10.69 33.87
C GLU A 726 10.25 9.81 34.06
N ASN A 727 9.23 10.01 33.22
CA ASN A 727 7.89 9.46 33.43
C ASN A 727 7.50 8.32 32.46
N ILE A 728 8.38 7.96 31.51
CA ILE A 728 8.10 6.90 30.54
C ILE A 728 9.08 5.73 30.65
N ARG A 729 8.57 4.50 30.53
CA ARG A 729 9.39 3.28 30.52
C ARG A 729 8.81 2.29 29.51
N HIS A 730 9.55 2.05 28.43
CA HIS A 730 9.17 1.10 27.38
C HIS A 730 10.41 0.42 26.80
N ARG A 731 10.29 -0.83 26.33
CA ARG A 731 11.43 -1.60 25.78
C ARG A 731 12.11 -0.91 24.60
N ASN A 732 11.33 -0.20 23.79
CA ASN A 732 11.77 0.50 22.57
C ASN A 732 11.91 2.03 22.75
N ILE A 733 12.12 2.51 23.98
CA ILE A 733 12.41 3.92 24.28
C ILE A 733 13.71 3.99 25.07
N LEU A 734 14.57 4.95 24.72
CA LEU A 734 15.87 5.11 25.36
C LEU A 734 15.70 5.47 26.83
N LYS A 735 16.41 4.75 27.68
CA LYS A 735 16.28 4.84 29.12
C LYS A 735 17.18 5.92 29.72
N LEU A 736 16.59 6.77 30.54
CA LEU A 736 17.30 7.74 31.39
C LEU A 736 17.58 7.12 32.77
N TYR A 737 18.86 7.04 33.15
CA TYR A 737 19.29 6.56 34.46
C TYR A 737 19.34 7.67 35.50
N ALA A 738 19.90 8.83 35.14
CA ALA A 738 20.05 9.94 36.06
C ALA A 738 20.19 11.29 35.35
N CYS A 739 19.93 12.37 36.09
CA CYS A 739 20.28 13.73 35.70
C CYS A 739 21.16 14.38 36.77
N LEU A 740 22.20 15.10 36.33
CA LEU A 740 23.11 15.84 37.20
C LEU A 740 23.09 17.33 36.88
N LEU A 741 22.92 18.14 37.92
CA LEU A 741 22.84 19.60 37.84
C LEU A 741 23.88 20.24 38.75
N ARG A 742 24.73 21.12 38.20
CA ARG A 742 25.67 21.97 38.96
C ARG A 742 25.87 23.32 38.27
N GLY A 743 25.36 24.38 38.89
CA GLY A 743 25.42 25.74 38.32
C GLY A 743 24.71 25.80 36.96
N ALA A 744 25.44 26.22 35.93
CA ALA A 744 24.94 26.28 34.55
C ALA A 744 25.13 24.97 33.75
N SER A 745 25.81 23.97 34.31
CA SER A 745 26.09 22.69 33.64
C SER A 745 25.01 21.66 33.97
N LYS A 746 24.50 20.99 32.92
CA LYS A 746 23.47 19.95 33.02
C LYS A 746 23.93 18.70 32.24
N PHE A 747 23.76 17.53 32.84
CA PHE A 747 24.12 16.25 32.23
C PHE A 747 22.94 15.26 32.31
N LEU A 748 22.71 14.53 31.23
CA LEU A 748 21.79 13.39 31.19
C LEU A 748 22.59 12.10 31.07
N VAL A 749 22.30 11.14 31.94
CA VAL A 749 22.94 9.81 31.97
C VAL A 749 21.94 8.82 31.40
N LEU A 750 22.21 8.33 30.21
CA LEU A 750 21.36 7.47 29.41
C LEU A 750 21.99 6.08 29.29
N GLU A 751 21.19 5.09 28.93
CA GLU A 751 21.74 3.80 28.52
C GLU A 751 22.62 3.93 27.28
N TYR A 752 23.71 3.16 27.25
CA TYR A 752 24.63 3.13 26.13
C TYR A 752 24.15 2.14 25.07
N MET A 753 24.17 2.56 23.81
CA MET A 753 23.68 1.80 22.66
C MET A 753 24.86 1.42 21.75
N PRO A 754 25.41 0.20 21.88
CA PRO A 754 26.70 -0.16 21.30
C PRO A 754 26.71 -0.25 19.77
N ASN A 755 25.56 -0.49 19.13
CA ASN A 755 25.45 -0.52 17.67
C ASN A 755 25.13 0.86 17.07
N GLY A 756 25.14 1.93 17.88
CA GLY A 756 24.97 3.31 17.41
C GLY A 756 23.54 3.61 16.95
N ASN A 757 23.39 4.51 15.97
CA ASN A 757 22.10 4.88 15.39
C ASN A 757 21.81 4.14 14.07
N LEU A 758 20.52 4.01 13.74
CA LEU A 758 20.06 3.30 12.54
C LEU A 758 20.58 3.94 11.25
N PHE A 759 20.66 5.27 11.17
CA PHE A 759 21.18 5.95 9.98
C PHE A 759 22.60 5.45 9.65
N GLU A 760 23.51 5.47 10.63
CA GLU A 760 24.87 4.98 10.44
C GLU A 760 24.91 3.48 10.16
N ALA A 761 24.12 2.67 10.87
CA ALA A 761 24.07 1.22 10.66
C ALA A 761 23.57 0.83 9.25
N LEU A 762 22.74 1.65 8.62
CA LEU A 762 22.22 1.43 7.27
C LEU A 762 23.23 1.80 6.17
N HIS A 763 24.08 2.80 6.43
CA HIS A 763 24.99 3.39 5.45
C HIS A 763 26.46 2.99 5.62
N ARG A 764 26.85 2.39 6.75
CA ARG A 764 28.19 1.81 6.93
C ARG A 764 28.40 0.60 6.00
N GLN A 765 29.50 0.61 5.24
CA GLN A 765 29.90 -0.49 4.36
C GLN A 765 30.66 -1.59 5.11
N THR A 766 30.16 -2.04 6.26
CA THR A 766 30.81 -3.11 7.03
C THR A 766 30.27 -4.48 6.62
N ILE A 767 31.10 -5.28 5.97
CA ILE A 767 30.81 -6.70 5.68
C ILE A 767 31.40 -7.52 6.84
N LYS A 768 30.56 -8.09 7.71
CA LYS A 768 30.97 -9.13 8.68
C LYS A 768 30.54 -10.49 8.12
N ASP A 769 31.48 -11.43 8.03
CA ASP A 769 31.25 -12.81 7.55
C ASP A 769 30.56 -12.91 6.17
N GLY A 770 30.81 -11.95 5.27
CA GLY A 770 30.26 -11.94 3.92
C GLY A 770 28.79 -11.48 3.82
N LYS A 771 28.20 -10.92 4.89
CA LYS A 771 26.83 -10.39 4.90
C LYS A 771 26.79 -8.91 5.32
N THR A 772 25.80 -8.17 4.82
CA THR A 772 25.49 -6.80 5.26
C THR A 772 25.15 -6.78 6.74
N GLU A 773 25.62 -5.77 7.47
CA GLU A 773 25.35 -5.57 8.90
C GLU A 773 23.84 -5.66 9.25
N LEU A 774 23.00 -5.00 8.45
CA LEU A 774 21.53 -5.02 8.54
C LEU A 774 20.90 -5.84 7.41
N ASP A 775 20.72 -7.14 7.63
CA ASP A 775 19.85 -7.98 6.79
C ASP A 775 18.36 -7.63 6.97
N TRP A 776 17.49 -8.18 6.12
CA TRP A 776 16.07 -7.85 6.16
C TRP A 776 15.41 -8.17 7.51
N ASN A 777 15.83 -9.23 8.18
CA ASN A 777 15.26 -9.61 9.47
C ASN A 777 15.56 -8.59 10.54
N LYS A 778 16.79 -8.09 10.59
CA LYS A 778 17.17 -6.99 11.49
C LYS A 778 16.42 -5.72 11.12
N ARG A 779 16.32 -5.36 9.83
CA ARG A 779 15.57 -4.17 9.38
C ARG A 779 14.08 -4.25 9.75
N TYR A 780 13.44 -5.41 9.58
CA TYR A 780 12.07 -5.65 10.00
C TYR A 780 11.91 -5.59 11.52
N LYS A 781 12.82 -6.22 12.29
CA LYS A 781 12.84 -6.15 13.76
C LYS A 781 12.91 -4.69 14.23
N ILE A 782 13.77 -3.90 13.60
CA ILE A 782 13.93 -2.47 13.86
C ILE A 782 12.65 -1.69 13.52
N ALA A 783 12.04 -1.94 12.36
CA ALA A 783 10.77 -1.32 11.98
C ALA A 783 9.66 -1.61 13.01
N LEU A 784 9.49 -2.88 13.37
CA LEU A 784 8.44 -3.31 14.31
C LEU A 784 8.68 -2.77 15.74
N GLY A 785 9.93 -2.81 16.22
CA GLY A 785 10.28 -2.30 17.55
C GLY A 785 10.11 -0.78 17.65
N ALA A 786 10.56 -0.02 16.65
CA ALA A 786 10.37 1.42 16.60
C ALA A 786 8.86 1.77 16.54
N ALA A 787 8.08 1.07 15.72
CA ALA A 787 6.63 1.28 15.65
C ALA A 787 5.93 1.05 17.01
N LYS A 788 6.36 0.03 17.77
CA LYS A 788 5.88 -0.22 19.14
C LYS A 788 6.23 0.92 20.10
N GLY A 789 7.45 1.44 20.03
CA GLY A 789 7.88 2.60 20.82
C GLY A 789 7.03 3.85 20.55
N ILE A 790 6.80 4.18 19.28
CA ILE A 790 5.98 5.36 18.91
C ILE A 790 4.51 5.13 19.30
N SER A 791 3.97 3.92 19.09
CA SER A 791 2.60 3.59 19.50
C SER A 791 2.38 3.76 21.01
N TYR A 792 3.38 3.39 21.83
CA TYR A 792 3.31 3.60 23.27
C TYR A 792 3.19 5.09 23.62
N LEU A 793 4.01 5.95 22.98
CA LEU A 793 3.96 7.41 23.18
C LEU A 793 2.59 8.00 22.82
N HIS A 794 1.99 7.55 21.71
CA HIS A 794 0.73 8.09 21.20
C HIS A 794 -0.51 7.59 21.92
N HIS A 795 -0.50 6.35 22.40
CA HIS A 795 -1.73 5.67 22.79
C HIS A 795 -1.73 5.11 24.21
N ASP A 796 -0.56 4.93 24.82
CA ASP A 796 -0.41 4.30 26.13
C ASP A 796 0.13 5.28 27.19
N CYS A 797 0.72 6.41 26.78
CA CYS A 797 1.01 7.55 27.65
C CYS A 797 -0.22 8.45 27.84
N SER A 798 -0.41 8.96 29.06
CA SER A 798 -1.47 9.90 29.41
C SER A 798 -0.90 11.09 30.18
N PRO A 799 -0.88 12.31 29.62
CA PRO A 799 -1.39 12.65 28.28
C PRO A 799 -0.51 12.08 27.15
N PRO A 800 -1.05 11.89 25.93
CA PRO A 800 -0.28 11.43 24.78
C PRO A 800 0.94 12.32 24.51
N ILE A 801 2.03 11.70 24.06
CA ILE A 801 3.30 12.35 23.77
C ILE A 801 3.56 12.27 22.27
N ILE A 802 3.74 13.42 21.62
CA ILE A 802 4.14 13.49 20.21
C ILE A 802 5.65 13.79 20.17
N HIS A 803 6.42 12.96 19.47
CA HIS A 803 7.88 13.05 19.48
C HIS A 803 8.41 14.19 18.62
N THR A 804 7.82 14.41 17.43
CA THR A 804 8.11 15.51 16.48
C THR A 804 9.46 15.51 15.76
N ASP A 805 10.34 14.53 16.05
CA ASP A 805 11.64 14.38 15.36
C ASP A 805 12.01 12.89 15.20
N ILE A 806 11.07 12.10 14.68
CA ILE A 806 11.34 10.69 14.33
C ILE A 806 12.19 10.64 13.07
N LYS A 807 13.39 10.08 13.16
CA LYS A 807 14.32 9.87 12.03
C LYS A 807 15.29 8.74 12.34
N SER A 808 15.94 8.19 11.32
CA SER A 808 16.86 7.07 11.47
C SER A 808 18.06 7.37 12.39
N SER A 809 18.51 8.63 12.50
CA SER A 809 19.58 9.01 13.45
C SER A 809 19.14 9.10 14.92
N ASN A 810 17.83 9.17 15.19
CA ASN A 810 17.25 9.18 16.53
C ASN A 810 16.74 7.79 16.98
N ILE A 811 16.93 6.75 16.15
CA ILE A 811 16.64 5.36 16.52
C ILE A 811 17.96 4.67 16.82
N LEU A 812 18.23 4.41 18.10
CA LEU A 812 19.47 3.79 18.56
C LEU A 812 19.32 2.26 18.67
N LEU A 813 20.41 1.53 18.50
CA LEU A 813 20.43 0.06 18.40
C LEU A 813 21.27 -0.56 19.53
N ASP A 814 20.65 -1.47 20.28
CA ASP A 814 21.36 -2.21 21.33
C ASP A 814 22.18 -3.39 20.75
N GLU A 815 22.80 -4.20 21.60
CA GLU A 815 23.63 -5.35 21.20
C GLU A 815 22.89 -6.34 20.27
N ASP A 816 21.58 -6.48 20.44
CA ASP A 816 20.71 -7.38 19.68
C ASP A 816 20.02 -6.69 18.50
N TYR A 817 20.40 -5.46 18.15
CA TYR A 817 19.72 -4.61 17.16
C TYR A 817 18.25 -4.34 17.52
N GLU A 818 17.90 -4.37 18.80
CA GLU A 818 16.61 -3.88 19.26
C GLU A 818 16.60 -2.33 19.18
N PRO A 819 15.60 -1.72 18.55
CA PRO A 819 15.55 -0.28 18.37
C PRO A 819 15.03 0.42 19.62
N LYS A 820 15.62 1.58 19.93
CA LYS A 820 15.14 2.50 20.97
C LYS A 820 15.08 3.92 20.45
N ILE A 821 13.92 4.54 20.62
CA ILE A 821 13.68 5.92 20.23
C ILE A 821 14.37 6.86 21.23
N ALA A 822 15.14 7.81 20.73
CA ALA A 822 15.94 8.77 21.48
C ALA A 822 15.67 10.23 21.04
N ASP A 823 16.21 11.18 21.81
CA ASP A 823 16.18 12.64 21.55
C ASP A 823 14.77 13.27 21.63
N PHE A 824 14.23 13.34 22.84
CA PHE A 824 12.92 13.94 23.13
C PHE A 824 12.96 15.47 23.28
N GLY A 825 14.04 16.13 22.83
CA GLY A 825 14.27 17.57 23.04
C GLY A 825 13.19 18.48 22.44
N VAL A 826 12.41 18.00 21.47
CA VAL A 826 11.31 18.76 20.86
C VAL A 826 9.93 18.14 21.10
N ALA A 827 9.87 17.03 21.85
CA ALA A 827 8.62 16.31 22.13
C ALA A 827 7.65 17.14 23.00
N ARG A 828 6.35 16.87 22.84
CA ARG A 828 5.25 17.66 23.44
C ARG A 828 4.13 16.79 24.00
N PHE A 829 3.52 17.22 25.10
CA PHE A 829 2.27 16.66 25.63
C PHE A 829 1.05 17.28 24.94
N VAL A 830 0.01 16.48 24.69
CA VAL A 830 -1.19 16.92 23.95
C VAL A 830 -2.15 17.84 24.76
N GLU A 831 -2.03 17.95 26.09
CA GLU A 831 -3.05 18.60 26.97
C GLU A 831 -2.73 19.99 27.56
N LYS A 832 -1.79 20.77 27.02
CA LYS A 832 -1.59 22.19 27.44
C LYS A 832 -1.49 23.16 26.26
N SER A 833 -2.59 23.36 25.53
CA SER A 833 -2.71 24.41 24.52
C SER A 833 -3.93 25.31 24.74
N ASN A 834 -4.18 25.70 26.00
CA ASN A 834 -5.17 26.74 26.33
C ASN A 834 -4.56 28.06 26.83
N ASN A 835 -3.24 28.27 26.68
CA ASN A 835 -2.61 29.56 26.92
C ASN A 835 -1.55 29.86 25.85
N ASN A 836 -1.70 31.03 25.22
CA ASN A 836 -0.69 31.69 24.40
C ASN A 836 0.69 31.66 25.09
N MET A 837 1.66 30.94 24.55
CA MET A 837 3.08 31.29 24.66
C MET A 837 3.94 30.58 23.60
N ASP A 838 4.58 31.40 22.75
CA ASP A 838 5.80 31.20 21.95
C ASP A 838 6.01 29.90 21.15
N PHE A 839 5.36 29.80 19.99
CA PHE A 839 5.73 28.85 18.92
C PHE A 839 6.68 29.54 17.91
N THR A 840 8.00 29.48 18.14
CA THR A 840 9.00 30.15 17.28
C THR A 840 10.09 29.26 16.69
N CYS A 841 9.94 27.94 16.66
CA CYS A 841 10.89 27.10 15.92
C CYS A 841 10.17 25.94 15.21
N LEU A 842 10.36 25.85 13.89
CA LEU A 842 9.94 24.73 13.06
C LEU A 842 10.61 23.45 13.61
N ALA A 843 9.87 22.61 14.33
CA ALA A 843 10.40 21.38 14.93
C ALA A 843 10.31 20.23 13.91
N GLY A 844 11.44 19.58 13.66
CA GLY A 844 11.57 18.42 12.76
C GLY A 844 12.79 18.52 11.85
N THR A 845 13.31 17.37 11.42
CA THR A 845 14.49 17.29 10.56
C THR A 845 14.12 17.28 9.07
N HIS A 846 14.77 18.12 8.27
CA HIS A 846 14.60 18.17 6.81
C HIS A 846 14.67 16.76 6.18
N GLY A 847 13.71 16.42 5.32
CA GLY A 847 13.51 15.07 4.77
C GLY A 847 12.49 14.20 5.53
N TYR A 848 12.27 14.45 6.83
CA TYR A 848 11.32 13.69 7.67
C TYR A 848 10.09 14.49 8.08
N ILE A 849 10.08 15.81 7.82
CA ILE A 849 8.99 16.72 8.18
C ILE A 849 7.74 16.36 7.37
N ALA A 850 6.65 16.09 8.09
CA ALA A 850 5.36 15.85 7.47
C ALA A 850 4.90 17.10 6.69
N PRO A 851 4.35 16.96 5.46
CA PRO A 851 4.02 18.09 4.60
C PRO A 851 3.16 19.14 5.28
N GLU A 852 2.25 18.72 6.16
CA GLU A 852 1.39 19.60 6.93
C GLU A 852 2.13 20.49 7.92
N LEU A 853 3.25 20.04 8.48
CA LEU A 853 4.04 20.86 9.41
C LEU A 853 4.75 22.03 8.74
N ALA A 854 4.79 22.07 7.40
CA ALA A 854 5.25 23.25 6.67
C ALA A 854 4.24 24.41 6.76
N TYR A 855 2.99 24.13 7.15
CA TYR A 855 1.88 25.04 6.93
C TYR A 855 0.77 25.00 8.01
N THR A 856 0.90 24.16 9.04
CA THR A 856 0.08 24.21 10.27
C THR A 856 0.95 24.19 11.53
N THR A 857 0.54 24.92 12.57
CA THR A 857 1.15 24.85 13.92
C THR A 857 0.58 23.72 14.78
N ASN A 858 -0.45 23.02 14.30
CA ASN A 858 -1.08 21.91 15.00
C ASN A 858 -0.32 20.61 14.76
N ILE A 859 0.63 20.34 15.67
CA ILE A 859 1.34 19.07 15.75
C ILE A 859 0.36 18.00 16.25
N THR A 860 0.21 16.93 15.47
CA THR A 860 -0.64 15.78 15.80
C THR A 860 0.19 14.50 15.77
N GLU A 861 -0.32 13.40 16.30
CA GLU A 861 0.36 12.11 16.24
C GLU A 861 0.62 11.64 14.79
N LYS A 862 -0.10 12.20 13.82
CA LYS A 862 0.05 11.90 12.39
C LYS A 862 1.33 12.45 11.76
N SER A 863 1.98 13.45 12.37
CA SER A 863 3.28 13.90 11.89
C SER A 863 4.36 12.86 12.18
N ASP A 864 4.35 12.25 13.37
CA ASP A 864 5.25 11.14 13.72
C ASP A 864 5.02 9.92 12.82
N VAL A 865 3.76 9.64 12.43
CA VAL A 865 3.43 8.55 11.48
C VAL A 865 4.08 8.80 10.12
N TYR A 866 4.08 10.05 9.62
CA TYR A 866 4.75 10.38 8.37
C TYR A 866 6.26 10.22 8.47
N SER A 867 6.87 10.80 9.51
CA SER A 867 8.30 10.71 9.76
C SER A 867 8.77 9.26 9.90
N PHE A 868 7.96 8.41 10.56
CA PHE A 868 8.19 6.96 10.60
C PHE A 868 8.04 6.29 9.23
N GLY A 869 7.09 6.74 8.41
CA GLY A 869 6.95 6.31 7.02
C GLY A 869 8.22 6.56 6.20
N VAL A 870 8.89 7.69 6.39
CA VAL A 870 10.20 7.98 5.77
C VAL A 870 11.28 7.01 6.25
N VAL A 871 11.33 6.72 7.56
CA VAL A 871 12.25 5.68 8.11
C VAL A 871 12.00 4.31 7.48
N LEU A 872 10.75 3.93 7.21
CA LEU A 872 10.43 2.69 6.51
C LEU A 872 10.94 2.69 5.06
N LEU A 873 10.89 3.83 4.37
CA LEU A 873 11.45 3.94 3.00
C LEU A 873 12.97 3.80 3.00
N GLU A 874 13.67 4.36 3.98
CA GLU A 874 15.13 4.16 4.15
C GLU A 874 15.44 2.67 4.40
N LEU A 875 14.71 2.02 5.31
CA LEU A 875 14.90 0.59 5.60
C LEU A 875 14.68 -0.31 4.37
N VAL A 876 13.71 0.03 3.51
CA VAL A 876 13.38 -0.72 2.29
C VAL A 876 14.39 -0.49 1.17
N SER A 877 14.79 0.76 0.94
CA SER A 877 15.62 1.14 -0.21
C SER A 877 17.12 1.17 0.10
N GLY A 878 17.49 1.24 1.38
CA GLY A 878 18.87 1.44 1.80
C GLY A 878 19.45 2.80 1.45
N ARG A 879 18.60 3.75 1.04
CA ARG A 879 18.99 5.11 0.65
C ARG A 879 18.67 6.12 1.74
N GLU A 880 19.31 7.29 1.66
CA GLU A 880 19.07 8.41 2.58
C GLU A 880 17.74 9.11 2.28
N ALA A 881 17.14 9.73 3.31
CA ALA A 881 15.88 10.45 3.18
C ALA A 881 15.94 11.67 2.22
N VAL A 882 17.14 12.24 2.02
CA VAL A 882 17.41 13.35 1.10
C VAL A 882 18.57 12.97 0.18
N GLY A 883 18.40 13.14 -1.12
CA GLY A 883 19.39 12.74 -2.13
C GLY A 883 19.39 13.69 -3.32
N GLU A 884 20.57 13.99 -3.87
CA GLU A 884 20.68 14.89 -5.02
C GLU A 884 20.19 14.25 -6.33
N ASP A 885 20.14 12.91 -6.37
CA ASP A 885 19.67 12.08 -7.48
C ASP A 885 18.13 11.90 -7.50
N TYR A 886 17.39 12.50 -6.56
CA TYR A 886 15.93 12.36 -6.43
C TYR A 886 15.10 13.38 -7.23
N GLY A 887 15.72 14.16 -8.12
CA GLY A 887 15.04 15.20 -8.90
C GLY A 887 14.81 16.50 -8.10
N GLU A 888 13.89 17.36 -8.56
CA GLU A 888 13.73 18.73 -8.04
C GLU A 888 13.36 18.83 -6.54
N ALA A 889 12.66 17.82 -6.00
CA ALA A 889 12.24 17.81 -4.59
C ALA A 889 13.33 17.33 -3.61
N LYS A 890 14.36 16.63 -4.13
CA LYS A 890 15.47 16.02 -3.37
C LYS A 890 15.05 15.08 -2.22
N ASP A 891 13.79 14.63 -2.13
CA ASP A 891 13.30 13.76 -1.04
C ASP A 891 12.94 12.34 -1.50
N ILE A 892 13.13 11.37 -0.61
CA ILE A 892 12.91 9.94 -0.90
C ILE A 892 11.44 9.59 -1.20
N VAL A 893 10.48 10.34 -0.66
CA VAL A 893 9.04 10.07 -0.89
C VAL A 893 8.69 10.41 -2.34
N TYR A 894 9.15 11.55 -2.83
CA TYR A 894 8.99 11.94 -4.24
C TYR A 894 9.69 10.97 -5.19
N TRP A 895 10.92 10.55 -4.88
CA TRP A 895 11.65 9.56 -5.68
C TRP A 895 10.89 8.24 -5.79
N VAL A 896 10.42 7.68 -4.67
CA VAL A 896 9.63 6.44 -4.65
C VAL A 896 8.34 6.58 -5.46
N LEU A 897 7.57 7.66 -5.27
CA LEU A 897 6.31 7.87 -6.00
C LEU A 897 6.51 8.02 -7.51
N THR A 898 7.61 8.65 -7.93
CA THR A 898 7.94 8.81 -9.35
C THR A 898 8.28 7.47 -9.97
N ASN A 899 9.13 6.67 -9.33
CA ASN A 899 9.51 5.35 -9.82
C ASN A 899 8.31 4.38 -9.84
N LEU A 900 7.36 4.48 -8.90
CA LEU A 900 6.15 3.65 -8.89
C LEU A 900 5.16 3.95 -10.02
N ASN A 901 5.17 5.15 -10.58
CA ASN A 901 4.30 5.53 -11.70
C ASN A 901 4.78 4.97 -13.06
N GLU A 902 5.94 4.32 -13.10
CA GLU A 902 6.54 3.73 -14.32
C GLU A 902 6.24 2.22 -14.50
N GLY A 903 5.34 1.64 -13.69
CA GLY A 903 4.81 0.27 -13.86
C GLY A 903 5.25 -0.74 -12.78
N GLU A 904 4.63 -1.93 -12.75
CA GLU A 904 4.85 -2.96 -11.70
C GLU A 904 6.28 -3.54 -11.65
N SER A 905 7.02 -3.49 -12.76
CA SER A 905 8.42 -3.94 -12.82
C SER A 905 9.41 -2.99 -12.12
N SER A 906 9.00 -1.75 -11.76
CA SER A 906 9.83 -0.77 -11.08
C SER A 906 9.86 -0.92 -9.55
N VAL A 907 8.97 -1.72 -8.97
CA VAL A 907 8.91 -1.88 -7.51
C VAL A 907 10.19 -2.57 -6.98
N VAL A 908 10.81 -3.42 -7.80
CA VAL A 908 12.06 -4.12 -7.46
C VAL A 908 13.25 -3.15 -7.45
N SER A 909 13.29 -2.15 -8.34
CA SER A 909 14.40 -1.17 -8.39
C SER A 909 14.39 -0.17 -7.23
N ILE A 910 13.31 -0.14 -6.45
CA ILE A 910 13.20 0.67 -5.23
C ILE A 910 13.82 -0.06 -4.02
N VAL A 911 13.89 -1.39 -4.06
CA VAL A 911 14.40 -2.21 -2.96
C VAL A 911 15.93 -2.19 -2.95
N ASP A 912 16.53 -2.16 -1.76
CA ASP A 912 17.98 -2.21 -1.60
C ASP A 912 18.57 -3.49 -2.22
N ASP A 913 19.36 -3.33 -3.27
CA ASP A 913 20.02 -4.43 -4.01
C ASP A 913 20.93 -5.30 -3.13
N ARG A 914 21.34 -4.80 -1.95
CA ARG A 914 22.15 -5.55 -0.98
C ARG A 914 21.34 -6.59 -0.20
N MET A 915 20.02 -6.64 -0.38
CA MET A 915 19.13 -7.58 0.32
C MET A 915 18.93 -8.89 -0.47
N VAL A 916 18.81 -10.01 0.24
CA VAL A 916 18.61 -11.34 -0.39
C VAL A 916 17.22 -11.40 -1.04
N TYR A 917 17.17 -11.77 -2.32
CA TYR A 917 15.95 -11.86 -3.15
C TYR A 917 14.84 -12.77 -2.60
N GLU A 918 15.14 -13.64 -1.63
CA GLU A 918 14.19 -14.57 -1.01
C GLU A 918 13.04 -13.90 -0.24
N CYS A 919 13.14 -12.60 0.12
CA CYS A 919 12.14 -11.90 0.94
C CYS A 919 11.49 -10.66 0.28
N VAL A 920 11.68 -10.46 -1.03
CA VAL A 920 11.20 -9.25 -1.75
C VAL A 920 9.70 -9.02 -1.58
N LYS A 921 8.88 -10.08 -1.54
CA LYS A 921 7.43 -9.96 -1.33
C LYS A 921 7.07 -9.30 0.02
N ASP A 922 7.84 -9.58 1.08
CA ASP A 922 7.60 -8.98 2.39
C ASP A 922 8.14 -7.54 2.47
N VAL A 923 9.26 -7.28 1.80
CA VAL A 923 9.79 -5.92 1.61
C VAL A 923 8.76 -5.04 0.88
N ILE A 924 8.12 -5.56 -0.16
CA ILE A 924 7.04 -4.86 -0.89
C ILE A 924 5.83 -4.57 0.01
N LYS A 925 5.48 -5.47 0.94
CA LYS A 925 4.41 -5.18 1.91
C LYS A 925 4.80 -4.02 2.83
N VAL A 926 6.03 -3.99 3.33
CA VAL A 926 6.55 -2.88 4.15
C VAL A 926 6.63 -1.58 3.34
N LEU A 927 7.01 -1.62 2.07
CA LEU A 927 6.98 -0.48 1.16
C LEU A 927 5.56 0.09 1.00
N LYS A 928 4.55 -0.78 0.84
CA LYS A 928 3.13 -0.35 0.79
C LYS A 928 2.69 0.31 2.10
N ILE A 929 3.16 -0.19 3.24
CA ILE A 929 2.90 0.44 4.54
C ILE A 929 3.56 1.82 4.60
N ALA A 930 4.81 1.93 4.16
CA ALA A 930 5.57 3.17 4.12
C ALA A 930 4.86 4.24 3.28
N ILE A 931 4.41 3.90 2.06
CA ILE A 931 3.63 4.81 1.17
C ILE A 931 2.35 5.29 1.84
N LYS A 932 1.66 4.40 2.56
CA LYS A 932 0.44 4.74 3.29
C LYS A 932 0.73 5.66 4.49
N CYS A 933 1.87 5.49 5.16
CA CYS A 933 2.33 6.39 6.22
C CYS A 933 2.78 7.74 5.68
N THR A 934 3.41 7.81 4.50
CA THR A 934 3.89 9.05 3.86
C THR A 934 2.86 9.72 2.94
N THR A 935 1.60 9.29 3.00
CA THR A 935 0.52 9.95 2.25
C THR A 935 0.41 11.42 2.68
N LYS A 936 0.31 12.34 1.70
CA LYS A 936 0.30 13.79 1.95
C LYS A 936 -0.77 14.20 2.97
N LEU A 937 -1.91 13.52 2.98
CA LEU A 937 -3.04 13.81 3.88
C LEU A 937 -2.91 13.09 5.24
N PRO A 938 -2.85 13.82 6.37
CA PRO A 938 -2.73 13.21 7.71
C PRO A 938 -3.89 12.28 8.09
N SER A 939 -5.11 12.60 7.63
CA SER A 939 -6.32 11.82 7.89
C SER A 939 -6.31 10.44 7.24
N LEU A 940 -5.59 10.27 6.12
CA LEU A 940 -5.47 9.00 5.40
C LEU A 940 -4.35 8.11 5.97
N ARG A 941 -3.45 8.68 6.77
CA ARG A 941 -2.39 7.92 7.43
C ARG A 941 -2.99 7.04 8.53
N PRO A 942 -2.52 5.80 8.70
CA PRO A 942 -2.96 4.94 9.79
C PRO A 942 -2.56 5.52 11.16
N THR A 943 -3.12 4.98 12.25
CA THR A 943 -2.58 5.17 13.60
C THR A 943 -1.37 4.26 13.81
N MET A 944 -0.48 4.54 14.76
CA MET A 944 0.67 3.66 15.02
C MET A 944 0.27 2.23 15.44
N ARG A 945 -0.86 2.05 16.14
CA ARG A 945 -1.46 0.71 16.35
C ARG A 945 -1.82 -0.01 15.03
N GLY A 946 -2.28 0.73 14.03
CA GLY A 946 -2.60 0.20 12.71
C GLY A 946 -1.35 -0.15 11.91
N VAL A 947 -0.30 0.69 12.01
CA VAL A 947 1.01 0.41 11.43
C VAL A 947 1.61 -0.87 12.01
N ILE A 948 1.55 -1.08 13.33
CA ILE A 948 2.01 -2.34 13.97
C ILE A 948 1.24 -3.54 13.42
N LYS A 949 -0.08 -3.46 13.28
CA LYS A 949 -0.90 -4.54 12.71
C LYS A 949 -0.45 -4.88 11.29
N PHE A 950 -0.27 -3.87 10.43
CA PHE A 950 0.20 -4.10 9.06
C PHE A 950 1.62 -4.68 9.02
N LEU A 951 2.51 -4.24 9.91
CA LEU A 951 3.86 -4.80 10.00
C LEU A 951 3.84 -6.26 10.44
N ILE A 952 2.99 -6.64 11.41
CA ILE A 952 2.80 -8.05 11.81
C ILE A 952 2.31 -8.90 10.63
N ASP A 953 1.37 -8.39 9.83
CA ASP A 953 0.89 -9.10 8.62
C ASP A 953 1.99 -9.21 7.53
N ALA A 954 2.99 -8.34 7.58
CA ALA A 954 4.16 -8.28 6.69
C ALA A 954 5.40 -8.99 7.25
N GLN A 955 5.26 -9.86 8.25
CA GLN A 955 6.37 -10.57 8.88
C GLN A 955 7.22 -11.38 7.88
N PRO A 956 8.57 -11.31 7.93
CA PRO A 956 9.47 -11.96 6.98
C PRO A 956 9.33 -13.48 6.92
N CYS A 957 9.47 -14.07 5.74
CA CYS A 957 9.46 -15.52 5.51
C CYS A 957 10.39 -16.32 6.44
N SER A 958 11.55 -15.81 6.86
CA SER A 958 12.42 -16.58 7.76
C SER A 958 11.88 -16.74 9.19
N PHE A 959 10.92 -15.91 9.60
CA PHE A 959 10.13 -16.12 10.83
C PHE A 959 8.98 -17.11 10.63
N LYS A 960 8.59 -17.38 9.37
CA LYS A 960 7.67 -18.45 8.96
C LYS A 960 8.49 -19.64 8.47
N PHE A 961 9.09 -20.37 9.41
CA PHE A 961 9.73 -21.67 9.17
C PHE A 961 10.71 -21.72 7.98
N THR A 962 11.97 -21.38 8.25
CA THR A 962 13.07 -21.77 7.37
C THR A 962 13.13 -23.31 7.27
N CYS A 963 12.91 -23.86 6.06
CA CYS A 963 13.14 -25.28 5.73
C CYS A 963 14.59 -25.75 6.08
N ASN A 964 15.52 -24.82 6.35
CA ASN A 964 16.90 -25.10 6.74
C ASN A 964 17.13 -25.43 8.24
N ASN A 965 16.19 -25.12 9.14
CA ASN A 965 16.41 -25.35 10.59
C ASN A 965 15.83 -26.68 11.11
N LEU A 966 15.10 -27.44 10.29
CA LEU A 966 14.42 -28.66 10.72
C LEU A 966 15.26 -29.95 10.55
N GLY A 967 16.52 -29.82 10.16
CA GLY A 967 17.47 -30.93 10.06
C GLY A 967 18.39 -31.11 11.28
N LYS A 968 18.37 -30.22 12.28
CA LYS A 968 19.36 -30.26 13.38
C LYS A 968 18.87 -30.15 14.81
N ASN A 969 17.61 -29.78 15.09
CA ASN A 969 17.13 -29.73 16.47
C ASN A 969 16.06 -30.81 16.70
N GLY A 970 16.53 -32.02 17.02
CA GLY A 970 15.77 -32.92 17.87
C GLY A 970 15.72 -32.33 19.28
N GLY A 971 14.50 -32.17 19.81
CA GLY A 971 14.27 -31.80 21.20
C GLY A 971 14.25 -30.29 21.46
N HIS A 972 13.06 -29.71 21.49
CA HIS A 972 12.52 -29.03 22.68
C HIS A 972 11.16 -28.44 22.34
N THR A 973 10.13 -29.06 22.90
CA THR A 973 8.76 -28.57 23.00
C THR A 973 8.75 -27.29 23.84
N LEU A 974 8.11 -26.23 23.37
CA LEU A 974 7.67 -25.12 24.25
C LEU A 974 6.25 -24.69 23.85
N LEU A 975 5.41 -24.73 24.88
CA LEU A 975 4.01 -24.29 24.98
C LEU A 975 3.83 -22.80 24.71
#